data_AF-A0A8C3JST7-F1
#
_entry.id   AF-A0A8C3JST7-F1
#
_cell.length_a   1.000
_cell.length_b   1.000
_cell.length_c   1.000
_cell.angle_alpha   90.00
_cell.angle_beta   90.00
_cell.angle_gamma   90.00
#
_symmetry.space_group_name_H-M   'P 1'
#
loop_
_entity.id
_entity.type
_entity.pdbx_description
1 polymer ?
#
loop_
_entity_poly.entity_id
_entity_poly.type
_entity_poly.pdbx_seq_one_letter_code
_entity_poly.pdbx_strand_id
1 'polypeptide(L)'
;MAFPRSMWLNCVWRAMMVRLLHMGLNATFAFCILGFLLHAAAVSSQKLDDTNPVVTTNFGKIRGIKKELNNEILGPVIQFLGVPYAAPPTGERRFQPPEPPSPWADIKNTTQFAPVCPQNIIEGRLPEVMLPVWFTNNLDVVSTYVQDQNEDCLYLNIYVPTEDDIRDSGGPKPVMVYIHGGSYMEGTGNLYDGSVLASYGNVIVITVNYRLGVLGFLSTGDQAAKGNYGLLDLIQALRWTSENIGFFGGDPLRITVFGSGAGGSCVNLLTLSHYSEGNRWSNSTKGLFQRAIAQSGTALSSWAVSFQPAKYARMLATKVGCNMSDTVELVECLQKKPYRELVDQDIQPARYHIAFGPVIDGDVIPDDPQILMEQGEFLNYDIMLGVNQGEGLKFVENIVDSEDGISASDFDFAVSNFVDNLYGYPEGKDILRETIKFMYTDWADRHNPETRRKTLLALFTDHQWVAPAVATADLHSNFGSPTYFYAFYHHCQTDQVPAWADAAHGDEVPYVLGIPMIGPTELFPCNFSKNDVMLSAVVMTYWTNFAKTGDPNQPVPQDTKFIHTKPNRFEEVAWTRYSQKDQLYLHIGLKPRVKEHYRANKVNLWLELVPHLHNLNDISQYTSTTTKVPSTDNTFRPTRKNSVSVTSAFPTAKQDDPKQQPSPFSVDQRDYSTELSVTIAVGASLLFLNILAFAALYYKKDKRRHDVHRRCSPQRTTTNDLTHAQEEEIMSLQMKHTDLDHECESIHPHEVVLRTACPPDYTLAMRRSPDDIPLMTPNTITMIPNTIPGIQPLHTFNTFTGGQNNTLPHPHPHPHSHSTTRV
;
A
#
# COMPACT_ATOMS: atom_id res chain seq x y z
N MET A 1 24.61 -10.09 -62.38
CA MET A 1 23.64 -11.08 -62.92
C MET A 1 22.72 -11.48 -61.78
N ALA A 2 21.40 -11.45 -61.96
CA ALA A 2 20.44 -11.82 -60.92
C ALA A 2 19.85 -13.22 -61.21
N PHE A 3 19.92 -14.13 -60.24
CA PHE A 3 19.19 -15.40 -60.29
C PHE A 3 17.84 -15.25 -59.57
N PRO A 4 16.71 -15.72 -60.15
CA PRO A 4 15.40 -15.55 -59.53
C PRO A 4 15.20 -16.52 -58.35
N ARG A 5 14.90 -15.98 -57.17
CA ARG A 5 14.59 -16.75 -55.93
C ARG A 5 13.44 -17.76 -56.09
N SER A 6 12.57 -17.61 -57.09
CA SER A 6 11.40 -18.45 -57.34
C SER A 6 11.73 -19.92 -57.68
N MET A 7 12.87 -20.20 -58.32
CA MET A 7 13.27 -21.60 -58.58
C MET A 7 13.65 -22.35 -57.31
N TRP A 8 14.32 -21.68 -56.37
CA TRP A 8 14.80 -22.31 -55.14
C TRP A 8 13.63 -22.71 -54.22
N LEU A 9 12.63 -21.82 -54.06
CA LEU A 9 11.39 -22.14 -53.34
C LEU A 9 10.68 -23.35 -53.96
N ASN A 10 10.51 -23.38 -55.29
CA ASN A 10 9.81 -24.49 -55.96
C ASN A 10 10.50 -25.85 -55.78
N CYS A 11 11.84 -25.90 -55.74
CA CYS A 11 12.57 -27.13 -55.45
C CYS A 11 12.38 -27.58 -53.99
N VAL A 12 12.47 -26.66 -53.02
CA VAL A 12 12.23 -26.97 -51.59
C VAL A 12 10.78 -27.42 -51.36
N TRP A 13 9.81 -26.76 -51.99
CA TRP A 13 8.38 -27.06 -51.86
C TRP A 13 8.03 -28.45 -52.39
N ARG A 14 8.60 -28.85 -53.54
CA ARG A 14 8.48 -30.23 -54.05
C ARG A 14 9.13 -31.26 -53.12
N ALA A 15 10.31 -30.95 -52.56
CA ALA A 15 10.98 -31.84 -51.62
C ALA A 15 10.20 -32.04 -50.29
N MET A 16 9.56 -30.98 -49.77
CA MET A 16 8.66 -31.08 -48.61
C MET A 16 7.41 -31.88 -48.91
N MET A 17 6.72 -31.61 -50.03
CA MET A 17 5.51 -32.34 -50.43
C MET A 17 5.76 -33.85 -50.56
N VAL A 18 6.86 -34.24 -51.22
CA VAL A 18 7.23 -35.66 -51.37
C VAL A 18 7.54 -36.33 -50.03
N ARG A 19 8.18 -35.62 -49.08
CA ARG A 19 8.41 -36.15 -47.73
C ARG A 19 7.13 -36.27 -46.91
N LEU A 20 6.23 -35.28 -46.96
CA LEU A 20 4.95 -35.31 -46.24
C LEU A 20 4.04 -36.44 -46.74
N LEU A 21 3.95 -36.64 -48.06
CA LEU A 21 3.21 -37.76 -48.65
C LEU A 21 3.78 -39.13 -48.25
N HIS A 22 5.10 -39.25 -48.06
CA HIS A 22 5.73 -40.50 -47.61
C HIS A 22 5.54 -40.82 -46.12
N MET A 23 5.12 -39.87 -45.29
CA MET A 23 4.97 -40.07 -43.84
C MET A 23 3.55 -40.45 -43.40
N GLY A 24 2.60 -40.59 -44.33
CA GLY A 24 1.25 -41.09 -44.03
C GLY A 24 0.38 -40.20 -43.14
N LEU A 25 0.76 -38.93 -42.92
CA LEU A 25 -0.07 -38.01 -42.15
C LEU A 25 -1.38 -37.71 -42.90
N ASN A 26 -2.48 -37.81 -42.16
CA ASN A 26 -3.82 -37.61 -42.70
C ASN A 26 -3.98 -36.17 -43.23
N ALA A 27 -4.61 -35.99 -44.40
CA ALA A 27 -4.63 -34.70 -45.09
C ALA A 27 -5.28 -33.58 -44.24
N THR A 28 -6.26 -33.93 -43.41
CA THR A 28 -6.86 -33.05 -42.41
C THR A 28 -5.84 -32.45 -41.43
N PHE A 29 -4.86 -33.24 -40.97
CA PHE A 29 -3.83 -32.78 -40.06
C PHE A 29 -2.85 -31.81 -40.74
N ALA A 30 -2.53 -32.05 -42.02
CA ALA A 30 -1.75 -31.11 -42.83
C ALA A 30 -2.49 -29.79 -43.08
N PHE A 31 -3.81 -29.82 -43.30
CA PHE A 31 -4.64 -28.61 -43.38
C PHE A 31 -4.78 -27.90 -42.03
N CYS A 32 -4.88 -28.61 -40.91
CA CYS A 32 -4.86 -28.01 -39.57
C CYS A 32 -3.52 -27.32 -39.28
N ILE A 33 -2.38 -27.95 -39.61
CA ILE A 33 -1.05 -27.33 -39.50
C ILE A 33 -0.95 -26.11 -40.42
N LEU A 34 -1.41 -26.19 -41.67
CA LEU A 34 -1.38 -25.05 -42.59
C LEU A 34 -2.28 -23.90 -42.11
N GLY A 35 -3.45 -24.21 -41.54
CA GLY A 35 -4.34 -23.26 -40.90
C GLY A 35 -3.69 -22.59 -39.68
N PHE A 36 -3.03 -23.37 -38.81
CA PHE A 36 -2.26 -22.85 -37.68
C PHE A 36 -1.08 -21.97 -38.12
N LEU A 37 -0.36 -22.35 -39.17
CA LEU A 37 0.73 -21.57 -39.73
C LEU A 37 0.24 -20.29 -40.43
N LEU A 38 -0.93 -20.31 -41.06
CA LEU A 38 -1.57 -19.11 -41.61
C LEU A 38 -2.12 -18.19 -40.51
N HIS A 39 -2.65 -18.73 -39.42
CA HIS A 39 -3.00 -17.94 -38.23
C HIS A 39 -1.74 -17.35 -37.57
N ALA A 40 -0.69 -18.13 -37.35
CA ALA A 40 0.57 -17.65 -36.80
C ALA A 40 1.25 -16.62 -37.72
N ALA A 41 1.10 -16.72 -39.04
CA ALA A 41 1.56 -15.71 -39.99
C ALA A 41 0.68 -14.44 -40.01
N ALA A 42 -0.62 -14.54 -39.69
CA ALA A 42 -1.51 -13.38 -39.51
C ALA A 42 -1.32 -12.70 -38.14
N VAL A 43 -0.90 -13.46 -37.13
CA VAL A 43 -0.48 -13.01 -35.78
C VAL A 43 1.01 -12.61 -35.77
N SER A 44 1.74 -12.75 -36.88
CA SER A 44 3.06 -12.15 -37.05
C SER A 44 2.92 -10.63 -36.95
N SER A 45 3.56 -10.05 -35.92
CA SER A 45 3.37 -8.67 -35.48
C SER A 45 3.23 -7.70 -36.65
N GLN A 46 2.03 -7.18 -36.86
CA GLN A 46 1.80 -6.12 -37.83
C GLN A 46 2.43 -4.86 -37.25
N LYS A 47 3.65 -4.55 -37.69
CA LYS A 47 4.30 -3.28 -37.37
C LYS A 47 3.34 -2.16 -37.78
N LEU A 48 2.88 -1.41 -36.78
CA LEU A 48 1.88 -0.37 -36.93
C LEU A 48 2.33 0.64 -37.99
N ASP A 49 1.39 1.08 -38.82
CA ASP A 49 1.62 2.19 -39.74
C ASP A 49 1.66 3.49 -38.92
N ASP A 50 2.86 3.99 -38.65
CA ASP A 50 3.15 5.26 -37.97
C ASP A 50 2.30 6.44 -38.48
N THR A 51 1.84 6.42 -39.73
CA THR A 51 1.07 7.51 -40.35
C THR A 51 -0.46 7.34 -40.23
N ASN A 52 -0.94 6.12 -40.01
CA ASN A 52 -2.36 5.77 -39.89
C ASN A 52 -2.52 4.44 -39.12
N PRO A 53 -2.26 4.42 -37.79
CA PRO A 53 -2.17 3.19 -37.03
C PRO A 53 -3.56 2.58 -36.81
N VAL A 54 -3.91 1.58 -37.63
CA VAL A 54 -5.19 0.88 -37.57
C VAL A 54 -4.98 -0.56 -37.08
N VAL A 55 -5.65 -0.93 -35.98
CA VAL A 55 -5.64 -2.29 -35.41
C VAL A 55 -7.00 -2.94 -35.66
N THR A 56 -7.00 -4.24 -35.94
CA THR A 56 -8.24 -5.04 -36.02
C THR A 56 -8.39 -5.83 -34.71
N THR A 57 -9.43 -5.52 -33.94
CA THR A 57 -9.81 -6.25 -32.71
C THR A 57 -10.87 -7.31 -33.03
N ASN A 58 -11.22 -8.16 -32.06
CA ASN A 58 -12.34 -9.13 -32.21
C ASN A 58 -13.69 -8.45 -32.48
N PHE A 59 -13.82 -7.16 -32.14
CA PHE A 59 -15.05 -6.38 -32.27
C PHE A 59 -15.09 -5.47 -33.52
N GLY A 60 -13.97 -5.28 -34.21
CA GLY A 60 -13.88 -4.38 -35.36
C GLY A 60 -12.56 -3.61 -35.40
N LYS A 61 -12.44 -2.71 -36.37
CA LYS A 61 -11.22 -1.92 -36.58
C LYS A 61 -11.22 -0.65 -35.76
N ILE A 62 -10.07 -0.28 -35.19
CA ILE A 62 -9.87 1.00 -34.52
C ILE A 62 -8.65 1.75 -35.06
N ARG A 63 -8.70 3.07 -35.06
CA ARG A 63 -7.59 3.97 -35.44
C ARG A 63 -7.06 4.69 -34.20
N GLY A 64 -5.79 4.48 -33.89
CA GLY A 64 -5.05 5.25 -32.88
C GLY A 64 -4.40 6.51 -33.46
N ILE A 65 -3.56 7.15 -32.66
CA ILE A 65 -2.77 8.33 -33.04
C ILE A 65 -1.32 8.17 -32.55
N LYS A 66 -0.34 8.56 -33.37
CA LYS A 66 1.07 8.61 -32.95
C LYS A 66 1.31 9.86 -32.10
N LYS A 67 1.99 9.70 -30.97
CA LYS A 67 2.33 10.76 -30.01
C LYS A 67 3.84 10.77 -29.77
N GLU A 68 4.46 11.89 -30.13
CA GLU A 68 5.84 12.20 -29.74
C GLU A 68 5.88 12.68 -28.27
N LEU A 69 6.97 12.38 -27.56
CA LEU A 69 7.17 12.72 -26.15
C LEU A 69 8.05 13.97 -25.98
N ASN A 70 7.88 14.69 -24.86
CA ASN A 70 8.71 15.85 -24.51
C ASN A 70 10.08 15.45 -23.93
N ASN A 71 10.79 14.53 -24.60
CA ASN A 71 12.10 14.03 -24.19
C ASN A 71 12.85 13.45 -25.40
N GLU A 72 14.05 13.96 -25.69
CA GLU A 72 14.86 13.57 -26.87
C GLU A 72 15.35 12.11 -26.86
N ILE A 73 15.24 11.40 -25.72
CA ILE A 73 15.73 10.03 -25.53
C ILE A 73 14.57 9.00 -25.59
N LEU A 74 13.31 9.43 -25.43
CA LEU A 74 12.16 8.53 -25.39
C LEU A 74 11.49 8.42 -26.76
N GLY A 75 11.50 7.21 -27.34
CA GLY A 75 10.80 6.94 -28.60
C GLY A 75 9.27 7.16 -28.50
N PRO A 76 8.60 7.51 -29.61
CA PRO A 76 7.17 7.79 -29.61
C PRO A 76 6.30 6.58 -29.28
N VAL A 77 5.04 6.85 -28.93
CA VAL A 77 4.00 5.84 -28.69
C VAL A 77 2.85 5.97 -29.67
N ILE A 78 2.12 4.88 -29.88
CA ILE A 78 0.76 4.91 -30.47
C ILE A 78 -0.25 4.88 -29.32
N GLN A 79 -1.15 5.86 -29.30
CA GLN A 79 -2.24 5.95 -28.35
C GLN A 79 -3.55 5.48 -29.01
N PHE A 80 -4.28 4.59 -28.36
CA PHE A 80 -5.66 4.25 -28.68
C PHE A 80 -6.52 4.67 -27.49
N LEU A 81 -7.15 5.85 -27.58
CA LEU A 81 -7.91 6.47 -26.51
C LEU A 81 -9.42 6.25 -26.73
N GLY A 82 -10.18 5.99 -25.67
CA GLY A 82 -11.63 5.77 -25.78
C GLY A 82 -12.01 4.46 -26.49
N VAL A 83 -11.29 3.36 -26.22
CA VAL A 83 -11.61 2.02 -26.75
C VAL A 83 -12.72 1.37 -25.92
N PRO A 84 -13.91 1.05 -26.48
CA PRO A 84 -14.98 0.41 -25.72
C PRO A 84 -14.63 -1.04 -25.40
N TYR A 85 -14.69 -1.43 -24.13
CA TYR A 85 -14.42 -2.79 -23.69
C TYR A 85 -15.67 -3.54 -23.19
N ALA A 86 -16.79 -2.84 -23.07
CA ALA A 86 -18.11 -3.33 -22.69
C ALA A 86 -19.22 -2.54 -23.43
N ALA A 87 -20.46 -3.03 -23.36
CA ALA A 87 -21.64 -2.29 -23.82
C ALA A 87 -22.03 -1.19 -22.80
N PRO A 88 -22.69 -0.09 -23.22
CA PRO A 88 -23.13 0.96 -22.30
C PRO A 88 -24.04 0.42 -21.18
N PRO A 89 -23.72 0.69 -19.90
CA PRO A 89 -24.45 0.20 -18.73
C PRO A 89 -25.70 1.05 -18.41
N THR A 90 -26.36 1.56 -19.45
CA THR A 90 -27.48 2.52 -19.38
C THR A 90 -28.84 1.82 -19.29
N GLY A 91 -29.81 2.46 -18.64
CA GLY A 91 -31.19 1.96 -18.58
C GLY A 91 -31.30 0.67 -17.77
N GLU A 92 -31.87 -0.39 -18.36
CA GLU A 92 -32.01 -1.71 -17.72
C GLU A 92 -30.66 -2.35 -17.35
N ARG A 93 -29.55 -1.93 -17.98
CA ARG A 93 -28.18 -2.35 -17.62
C ARG A 93 -27.55 -1.54 -16.46
N ARG A 94 -28.23 -0.51 -15.95
CA ARG A 94 -27.79 0.14 -14.70
C ARG A 94 -28.01 -0.84 -13.55
N PHE A 95 -27.02 -0.94 -12.66
CA PHE A 95 -26.98 -1.92 -11.57
C PHE A 95 -27.01 -3.38 -12.06
N GLN A 96 -26.45 -3.65 -13.24
CA GLN A 96 -26.22 -5.00 -13.77
C GLN A 96 -24.74 -5.22 -14.12
N PRO A 97 -24.26 -6.47 -14.18
CA PRO A 97 -22.96 -6.81 -14.75
C PRO A 97 -22.78 -6.22 -16.17
N PRO A 98 -21.54 -5.85 -16.57
CA PRO A 98 -21.27 -5.36 -17.91
C PRO A 98 -21.39 -6.49 -18.95
N GLU A 99 -21.96 -6.16 -20.10
CA GLU A 99 -21.98 -7.04 -21.27
C GLU A 99 -20.79 -6.72 -22.21
N PRO A 100 -20.33 -7.67 -23.04
CA PRO A 100 -19.35 -7.39 -24.10
C PRO A 100 -19.83 -6.30 -25.08
N PRO A 101 -18.91 -5.53 -25.70
CA PRO A 101 -19.27 -4.45 -26.61
C PRO A 101 -19.82 -5.02 -27.93
N SER A 102 -20.82 -4.34 -28.50
CA SER A 102 -21.33 -4.67 -29.84
C SER A 102 -20.24 -4.48 -30.91
N PRO A 103 -20.05 -5.42 -31.85
CA PRO A 103 -19.07 -5.27 -32.92
C PRO A 103 -19.49 -4.23 -33.97
N TRP A 104 -18.51 -3.65 -34.67
CA TRP A 104 -18.68 -2.62 -35.70
C TRP A 104 -17.91 -2.97 -36.99
N ALA A 105 -18.48 -2.61 -38.15
CA ALA A 105 -17.93 -2.97 -39.46
C ALA A 105 -16.83 -2.02 -39.95
N ASP A 106 -16.96 -0.73 -39.66
CA ASP A 106 -16.07 0.34 -40.14
C ASP A 106 -14.83 0.51 -39.24
N ILE A 107 -14.04 1.57 -39.47
CA ILE A 107 -12.91 1.95 -38.61
C ILE A 107 -13.41 2.97 -37.59
N LYS A 108 -13.51 2.58 -36.30
CA LYS A 108 -13.80 3.51 -35.20
C LYS A 108 -12.56 4.33 -34.87
N ASN A 109 -12.66 5.66 -34.82
CA ASN A 109 -11.55 6.49 -34.34
C ASN A 109 -11.46 6.38 -32.81
N THR A 110 -10.24 6.13 -32.32
CA THR A 110 -9.89 6.03 -30.89
C THR A 110 -8.67 6.93 -30.66
N THR A 111 -8.84 8.23 -30.92
CA THR A 111 -7.77 9.25 -30.99
C THR A 111 -7.95 10.37 -29.96
N GLN A 112 -8.96 10.26 -29.10
CA GLN A 112 -9.33 11.19 -28.04
C GLN A 112 -9.98 10.38 -26.90
N PHE A 113 -9.95 10.89 -25.67
CA PHE A 113 -10.67 10.25 -24.58
C PHE A 113 -12.18 10.19 -24.83
N ALA A 114 -12.82 9.16 -24.26
CA ALA A 114 -14.27 9.08 -24.14
C ALA A 114 -14.73 9.76 -22.83
N PRO A 115 -16.03 10.09 -22.69
CA PRO A 115 -16.57 10.67 -21.45
C PRO A 115 -16.27 9.79 -20.23
N VAL A 116 -16.03 10.43 -19.08
CA VAL A 116 -15.76 9.72 -17.83
C VAL A 116 -17.05 9.25 -17.17
N CYS A 117 -16.93 8.30 -16.23
CA CYS A 117 -18.07 7.85 -15.45
C CYS A 117 -18.60 8.95 -14.54
N PRO A 118 -19.92 9.02 -14.28
CA PRO A 118 -20.52 10.16 -13.58
C PRO A 118 -20.07 10.26 -12.13
N GLN A 119 -19.62 11.46 -11.73
CA GLN A 119 -18.97 11.73 -10.45
C GLN A 119 -19.12 13.20 -10.06
N ASN A 120 -19.07 13.51 -8.77
CA ASN A 120 -19.18 14.89 -8.28
C ASN A 120 -18.00 15.21 -7.35
N ILE A 121 -17.04 15.99 -7.87
CA ILE A 121 -15.81 16.39 -7.17
C ILE A 121 -15.89 17.80 -6.56
N ILE A 122 -17.09 18.32 -6.32
CA ILE A 122 -17.27 19.66 -5.74
C ILE A 122 -16.68 19.68 -4.32
N GLU A 123 -15.96 20.76 -4.03
CA GLU A 123 -15.29 21.04 -2.76
C GLU A 123 -16.20 20.80 -1.55
N GLY A 124 -15.66 20.17 -0.49
CA GLY A 124 -16.40 19.81 0.71
C GLY A 124 -17.24 18.51 0.65
N ARG A 125 -17.28 17.80 -0.49
CA ARG A 125 -17.88 16.45 -0.60
C ARG A 125 -16.86 15.31 -0.62
N LEU A 126 -15.61 15.62 -0.94
CA LEU A 126 -14.52 14.65 -1.12
C LEU A 126 -13.92 14.21 0.24
N PRO A 127 -13.67 12.91 0.46
CA PRO A 127 -12.99 12.44 1.67
C PRO A 127 -11.47 12.64 1.54
N GLU A 128 -10.98 13.88 1.72
CA GLU A 128 -9.55 14.24 1.54
C GLU A 128 -8.56 13.27 2.22
N VAL A 129 -8.90 12.72 3.38
CA VAL A 129 -8.06 11.76 4.13
C VAL A 129 -7.87 10.39 3.44
N MET A 130 -8.59 10.13 2.34
CA MET A 130 -8.47 8.92 1.50
C MET A 130 -7.90 9.22 0.09
N LEU A 131 -7.80 10.49 -0.31
CA LEU A 131 -7.50 10.88 -1.68
C LEU A 131 -6.04 11.28 -1.88
N PRO A 132 -5.47 11.10 -3.08
CA PRO A 132 -4.12 11.57 -3.37
C PRO A 132 -3.98 13.09 -3.15
N VAL A 133 -2.85 13.51 -2.59
CA VAL A 133 -2.62 14.94 -2.26
C VAL A 133 -2.55 15.79 -3.53
N TRP A 134 -1.96 15.26 -4.61
CA TRP A 134 -1.96 15.94 -5.92
C TRP A 134 -3.36 16.06 -6.57
N PHE A 135 -4.32 15.22 -6.19
CA PHE A 135 -5.69 15.28 -6.70
C PHE A 135 -6.49 16.35 -5.96
N THR A 136 -6.38 16.36 -4.62
CA THR A 136 -7.11 17.31 -3.75
C THR A 136 -6.54 18.72 -3.80
N ASN A 137 -5.21 18.88 -3.91
CA ASN A 137 -4.58 20.21 -3.98
C ASN A 137 -4.55 20.80 -5.42
N ASN A 138 -5.24 20.17 -6.40
CA ASN A 138 -5.25 20.62 -7.80
C ASN A 138 -6.62 20.38 -8.51
N LEU A 139 -7.73 20.54 -7.77
CA LEU A 139 -9.09 20.21 -8.23
C LEU A 139 -9.54 20.98 -9.49
N ASP A 140 -9.04 22.19 -9.71
CA ASP A 140 -9.32 22.96 -10.93
C ASP A 140 -8.84 22.23 -12.19
N VAL A 141 -7.61 21.68 -12.16
CA VAL A 141 -7.08 20.90 -13.29
C VAL A 141 -7.76 19.55 -13.38
N VAL A 142 -7.98 18.85 -12.26
CA VAL A 142 -8.72 17.57 -12.25
C VAL A 142 -10.12 17.74 -12.88
N SER A 143 -10.80 18.86 -12.61
CA SER A 143 -12.10 19.20 -13.20
C SER A 143 -12.08 19.23 -14.73
N THR A 144 -10.97 19.63 -15.36
CA THR A 144 -10.86 19.62 -16.84
C THR A 144 -10.87 18.21 -17.44
N TYR A 145 -10.45 17.18 -16.67
CA TYR A 145 -10.49 15.77 -17.08
C TYR A 145 -11.85 15.11 -16.83
N VAL A 146 -12.66 15.62 -15.88
CA VAL A 146 -13.94 15.02 -15.48
C VAL A 146 -15.18 15.87 -15.80
N GLN A 147 -15.03 16.90 -16.63
CA GLN A 147 -16.14 17.77 -17.07
C GLN A 147 -17.11 17.07 -18.06
N ASP A 148 -16.60 16.19 -18.94
CA ASP A 148 -17.42 15.44 -19.89
C ASP A 148 -17.79 14.07 -19.29
N GLN A 149 -19.03 13.97 -18.78
CA GLN A 149 -19.51 12.80 -18.04
C GLN A 149 -20.70 12.14 -18.74
N ASN A 150 -20.65 10.81 -18.82
CA ASN A 150 -21.74 10.01 -19.36
C ASN A 150 -21.85 8.67 -18.60
N GLU A 151 -23.04 8.07 -18.58
CA GLU A 151 -23.22 6.70 -18.09
C GLU A 151 -22.68 5.66 -19.09
N ASP A 152 -22.62 6.01 -20.38
CA ASP A 152 -21.75 5.36 -21.36
C ASP A 152 -20.29 5.78 -21.13
N CYS A 153 -19.60 5.08 -20.22
CA CYS A 153 -18.23 5.38 -19.80
C CYS A 153 -17.26 4.18 -19.76
N LEU A 154 -17.68 2.99 -20.23
CA LEU A 154 -16.88 1.75 -20.14
C LEU A 154 -15.81 1.67 -21.25
N TYR A 155 -14.83 2.55 -21.13
CA TYR A 155 -13.74 2.77 -22.06
C TYR A 155 -12.37 2.62 -21.40
N LEU A 156 -11.43 2.04 -22.14
CA LEU A 156 -10.02 1.97 -21.78
C LEU A 156 -9.15 2.68 -22.82
N ASN A 157 -7.94 3.07 -22.39
CA ASN A 157 -6.94 3.70 -23.22
C ASN A 157 -5.70 2.81 -23.29
N ILE A 158 -5.08 2.67 -24.45
CA ILE A 158 -3.91 1.79 -24.70
C ILE A 158 -2.74 2.63 -25.21
N TYR A 159 -1.58 2.48 -24.59
CA TYR A 159 -0.33 3.17 -24.93
C TYR A 159 0.70 2.12 -25.38
N VAL A 160 1.02 2.10 -26.68
CA VAL A 160 1.90 1.09 -27.31
C VAL A 160 3.22 1.75 -27.72
N PRO A 161 4.39 1.27 -27.25
CA PRO A 161 5.68 1.83 -27.67
C PRO A 161 6.01 1.43 -29.12
N THR A 162 6.50 2.39 -29.91
CA THR A 162 6.84 2.16 -31.34
C THR A 162 8.21 1.52 -31.55
N GLU A 163 9.10 1.63 -30.56
CA GLU A 163 10.44 1.05 -30.62
C GLU A 163 10.44 -0.40 -30.14
N ASP A 164 11.33 -1.19 -30.74
CA ASP A 164 11.69 -2.52 -30.27
C ASP A 164 13.07 -2.42 -29.63
N ASP A 165 13.17 -2.72 -28.33
CA ASP A 165 14.46 -2.80 -27.63
C ASP A 165 15.36 -3.79 -28.37
N ILE A 166 16.58 -3.39 -28.70
CA ILE A 166 17.60 -4.21 -29.37
C ILE A 166 17.90 -5.51 -28.58
N ARG A 167 17.57 -5.54 -27.28
CA ARG A 167 17.66 -6.72 -26.40
C ARG A 167 16.45 -7.66 -26.45
N ASP A 168 15.29 -7.20 -26.92
CA ASP A 168 14.06 -8.01 -27.00
C ASP A 168 13.76 -8.40 -28.46
N SER A 169 13.39 -9.66 -28.69
CA SER A 169 13.51 -10.31 -30.01
C SER A 169 12.33 -10.02 -30.97
N GLY A 170 11.73 -8.83 -30.89
CA GLY A 170 10.48 -8.49 -31.59
C GLY A 170 9.29 -9.35 -31.13
N GLY A 171 9.35 -9.85 -29.89
CA GLY A 171 8.28 -10.67 -29.29
C GLY A 171 7.12 -9.82 -28.74
N PRO A 172 6.03 -10.47 -28.30
CA PRO A 172 4.95 -9.79 -27.59
C PRO A 172 5.47 -9.04 -26.36
N LYS A 173 5.05 -7.78 -26.18
CA LYS A 173 5.47 -6.90 -25.09
C LYS A 173 4.62 -7.17 -23.82
N PRO A 174 5.17 -7.06 -22.60
CA PRO A 174 4.38 -7.16 -21.36
C PRO A 174 3.28 -6.10 -21.31
N VAL A 175 2.22 -6.36 -20.54
CA VAL A 175 1.05 -5.47 -20.44
C VAL A 175 0.87 -5.03 -18.99
N MET A 176 0.79 -3.72 -18.75
CA MET A 176 0.54 -3.12 -17.44
C MET A 176 -0.82 -2.41 -17.44
N VAL A 177 -1.78 -2.93 -16.70
CA VAL A 177 -3.17 -2.43 -16.64
C VAL A 177 -3.35 -1.61 -15.37
N TYR A 178 -3.47 -0.29 -15.51
CA TYR A 178 -3.66 0.64 -14.42
C TYR A 178 -5.13 0.80 -14.04
N ILE A 179 -5.41 0.62 -12.75
CA ILE A 179 -6.68 0.87 -12.09
C ILE A 179 -6.51 2.12 -11.23
N HIS A 180 -7.27 3.18 -11.54
CA HIS A 180 -7.16 4.43 -10.82
C HIS A 180 -7.71 4.35 -9.39
N GLY A 181 -7.19 5.24 -8.54
CA GLY A 181 -7.71 5.48 -7.20
C GLY A 181 -8.82 6.54 -7.19
N GLY A 182 -9.00 7.11 -6.01
CA GLY A 182 -10.19 7.83 -5.58
C GLY A 182 -10.65 7.23 -4.24
N SER A 183 -11.92 7.40 -3.92
CA SER A 183 -12.65 6.76 -2.81
C SER A 183 -13.73 5.79 -3.33
N TYR A 184 -13.50 5.23 -4.53
CA TYR A 184 -14.47 4.59 -5.43
C TYR A 184 -15.56 5.52 -6.00
N MET A 185 -15.69 6.75 -5.51
CA MET A 185 -16.72 7.73 -5.91
C MET A 185 -16.32 8.60 -7.11
N GLU A 186 -15.02 8.83 -7.30
CA GLU A 186 -14.45 9.74 -8.30
C GLU A 186 -13.14 9.19 -8.92
N GLY A 187 -12.63 9.89 -9.93
CA GLY A 187 -11.42 9.54 -10.68
C GLY A 187 -11.70 9.16 -12.14
N THR A 188 -10.64 8.95 -12.91
CA THR A 188 -10.69 8.46 -14.29
C THR A 188 -9.33 7.91 -14.70
N GLY A 189 -9.30 6.87 -15.53
CA GLY A 189 -8.07 6.40 -16.16
C GLY A 189 -7.40 7.46 -17.05
N ASN A 190 -8.16 8.48 -17.49
CA ASN A 190 -7.69 9.54 -18.38
C ASN A 190 -6.70 10.52 -17.71
N LEU A 191 -6.65 10.57 -16.37
CA LEU A 191 -5.70 11.40 -15.60
C LEU A 191 -4.25 10.88 -15.63
N TYR A 192 -4.04 9.62 -16.06
CA TYR A 192 -2.78 8.90 -15.93
C TYR A 192 -2.19 8.64 -17.32
N ASP A 193 -1.33 9.52 -17.83
CA ASP A 193 -0.69 9.32 -19.14
C ASP A 193 0.34 8.18 -19.08
N GLY A 194 0.00 7.05 -19.70
CA GLY A 194 0.86 5.87 -19.76
C GLY A 194 2.02 5.97 -20.75
N SER A 195 2.14 7.05 -21.52
CA SER A 195 3.05 7.15 -22.68
C SER A 195 4.54 7.05 -22.29
N VAL A 196 4.96 7.70 -21.20
CA VAL A 196 6.36 7.67 -20.75
C VAL A 196 6.72 6.29 -20.20
N LEU A 197 5.88 5.71 -19.32
CA LEU A 197 6.05 4.36 -18.81
C LEU A 197 6.08 3.29 -19.92
N ALA A 198 5.22 3.43 -20.94
CA ALA A 198 5.21 2.54 -22.10
C ALA A 198 6.51 2.61 -22.91
N SER A 199 6.95 3.84 -23.24
CA SER A 199 8.18 4.11 -24.00
C SER A 199 9.44 3.68 -23.25
N TYR A 200 9.66 4.20 -22.03
CA TYR A 200 10.80 3.87 -21.18
C TYR A 200 10.83 2.37 -20.83
N GLY A 201 9.66 1.79 -20.56
CA GLY A 201 9.53 0.40 -20.15
C GLY A 201 9.67 -0.62 -21.27
N ASN A 202 9.43 -0.25 -22.54
CA ASN A 202 9.10 -1.18 -23.62
C ASN A 202 7.98 -2.17 -23.18
N VAL A 203 6.89 -1.61 -22.65
CA VAL A 203 5.67 -2.33 -22.22
C VAL A 203 4.44 -1.65 -22.80
N ILE A 204 3.34 -2.37 -22.98
CA ILE A 204 2.05 -1.75 -23.28
C ILE A 204 1.41 -1.32 -21.96
N VAL A 205 1.07 -0.04 -21.83
CA VAL A 205 0.29 0.45 -20.68
C VAL A 205 -1.18 0.58 -21.08
N ILE A 206 -2.09 0.20 -20.19
CA ILE A 206 -3.53 0.37 -20.35
C ILE A 206 -4.05 1.14 -19.14
N THR A 207 -4.97 2.09 -19.33
CA THR A 207 -5.73 2.72 -18.23
C THR A 207 -7.22 2.47 -18.44
N VAL A 208 -7.95 2.09 -17.39
CA VAL A 208 -9.37 1.71 -17.47
C VAL A 208 -10.25 2.74 -16.75
N ASN A 209 -11.43 3.05 -17.32
CA ASN A 209 -12.53 3.68 -16.60
C ASN A 209 -13.57 2.61 -16.25
N TYR A 210 -14.05 2.59 -15.00
CA TYR A 210 -15.04 1.65 -14.49
C TYR A 210 -16.15 2.43 -13.75
N ARG A 211 -17.37 1.88 -13.60
CA ARG A 211 -18.46 2.60 -12.92
C ARG A 211 -18.09 2.96 -11.47
N LEU A 212 -18.43 4.18 -11.09
CA LEU A 212 -18.07 4.78 -9.80
C LEU A 212 -19.29 4.98 -8.89
N GLY A 213 -19.02 5.09 -7.59
CA GLY A 213 -19.97 5.39 -6.52
C GLY A 213 -21.27 4.60 -6.63
N VAL A 214 -22.40 5.32 -6.61
CA VAL A 214 -23.74 4.74 -6.73
C VAL A 214 -23.87 3.79 -7.93
N LEU A 215 -23.40 4.20 -9.11
CA LEU A 215 -23.59 3.44 -10.35
C LEU A 215 -22.72 2.18 -10.43
N GLY A 216 -21.55 2.20 -9.77
CA GLY A 216 -20.63 1.07 -9.67
C GLY A 216 -20.92 0.12 -8.51
N PHE A 217 -21.53 0.60 -7.43
CA PHE A 217 -21.45 -0.07 -6.13
C PHE A 217 -22.72 -0.02 -5.28
N LEU A 218 -23.85 0.49 -5.77
CA LEU A 218 -25.12 0.37 -5.05
C LEU A 218 -25.51 -1.11 -4.87
N SER A 219 -25.74 -1.50 -3.62
CA SER A 219 -26.21 -2.83 -3.25
C SER A 219 -27.35 -2.74 -2.23
N THR A 220 -28.38 -3.57 -2.41
CA THR A 220 -29.50 -3.73 -1.48
C THR A 220 -29.20 -4.72 -0.35
N GLY A 221 -28.07 -5.43 -0.40
CA GLY A 221 -27.77 -6.56 0.49
C GLY A 221 -28.60 -7.81 0.17
N ASP A 222 -29.24 -7.87 -0.99
CA ASP A 222 -30.03 -8.99 -1.49
C ASP A 222 -29.86 -9.15 -3.02
N GLN A 223 -30.73 -9.94 -3.66
CA GLN A 223 -30.62 -10.22 -5.10
C GLN A 223 -31.15 -9.09 -6.02
N ALA A 224 -31.79 -8.03 -5.50
CA ALA A 224 -32.33 -6.95 -6.33
C ALA A 224 -31.21 -6.06 -6.92
N ALA A 225 -30.19 -5.77 -6.12
CA ALA A 225 -28.93 -5.18 -6.57
C ALA A 225 -27.80 -5.75 -5.71
N LYS A 226 -26.97 -6.65 -6.29
CA LYS A 226 -25.86 -7.28 -5.57
C LYS A 226 -24.75 -6.30 -5.20
N GLY A 227 -24.45 -5.34 -6.08
CA GLY A 227 -23.28 -4.45 -5.99
C GLY A 227 -22.15 -4.91 -6.91
N ASN A 228 -20.92 -4.49 -6.59
CA ASN A 228 -19.66 -4.90 -7.25
C ASN A 228 -19.59 -4.67 -8.78
N TYR A 229 -20.49 -3.88 -9.37
CA TYR A 229 -20.50 -3.60 -10.82
C TYR A 229 -19.21 -2.95 -11.30
N GLY A 230 -18.60 -2.06 -10.51
CA GLY A 230 -17.29 -1.46 -10.79
C GLY A 230 -16.13 -2.48 -10.77
N LEU A 231 -16.20 -3.55 -9.96
CA LEU A 231 -15.23 -4.65 -10.01
C LEU A 231 -15.47 -5.54 -11.24
N LEU A 232 -16.74 -5.83 -11.56
CA LEU A 232 -17.12 -6.57 -12.76
C LEU A 232 -16.73 -5.83 -14.04
N ASP A 233 -16.79 -4.51 -14.05
CA ASP A 233 -16.27 -3.64 -15.12
C ASP A 233 -14.76 -3.83 -15.31
N LEU A 234 -13.98 -3.88 -14.22
CA LEU A 234 -12.55 -4.14 -14.27
C LEU A 234 -12.24 -5.57 -14.74
N ILE A 235 -12.99 -6.57 -14.27
CA ILE A 235 -12.92 -7.95 -14.76
C ILE A 235 -13.21 -8.02 -16.27
N GLN A 236 -14.22 -7.30 -16.77
CA GLN A 236 -14.56 -7.26 -18.19
C GLN A 236 -13.50 -6.52 -19.02
N ALA A 237 -12.86 -5.48 -18.48
CA ALA A 237 -11.69 -4.85 -19.12
C ALA A 237 -10.48 -5.80 -19.21
N LEU A 238 -10.24 -6.60 -18.17
CA LEU A 238 -9.19 -7.62 -18.14
C LEU A 238 -9.49 -8.78 -19.11
N ARG A 239 -10.75 -9.22 -19.22
CA ARG A 239 -11.22 -10.19 -20.23
C ARG A 239 -11.03 -9.65 -21.65
N TRP A 240 -11.46 -8.41 -21.91
CA TRP A 240 -11.21 -7.74 -23.20
C TRP A 240 -9.72 -7.67 -23.52
N THR A 241 -8.89 -7.31 -22.54
CA THR A 241 -7.43 -7.22 -22.70
C THR A 241 -6.82 -8.58 -23.04
N SER A 242 -7.13 -9.63 -22.27
CA SER A 242 -6.64 -11.00 -22.52
C SER A 242 -7.00 -11.51 -23.91
N GLU A 243 -8.18 -11.12 -24.44
CA GLU A 243 -8.67 -11.57 -25.75
C GLU A 243 -8.24 -10.69 -26.94
N ASN A 244 -7.79 -9.45 -26.72
CA ASN A 244 -7.48 -8.50 -27.81
C ASN A 244 -6.06 -7.92 -27.81
N ILE A 245 -5.31 -7.97 -26.70
CA ILE A 245 -4.04 -7.21 -26.60
C ILE A 245 -2.94 -7.74 -27.53
N GLY A 246 -3.03 -9.01 -27.96
CA GLY A 246 -2.17 -9.59 -28.99
C GLY A 246 -2.23 -8.86 -30.33
N PHE A 247 -3.37 -8.23 -30.68
CA PHE A 247 -3.49 -7.42 -31.91
C PHE A 247 -2.72 -6.09 -31.84
N PHE A 248 -2.29 -5.68 -30.64
CA PHE A 248 -1.47 -4.50 -30.38
C PHE A 248 0.01 -4.87 -30.13
N GLY A 249 0.36 -6.16 -30.29
CA GLY A 249 1.69 -6.68 -29.97
C GLY A 249 1.92 -6.97 -28.49
N GLY A 250 0.87 -7.04 -27.66
CA GLY A 250 0.96 -7.36 -26.24
C GLY A 250 0.87 -8.86 -25.92
N ASP A 251 1.41 -9.25 -24.77
CA ASP A 251 1.40 -10.63 -24.27
C ASP A 251 0.26 -10.87 -23.25
N PRO A 252 -0.80 -11.63 -23.58
CA PRO A 252 -1.87 -11.96 -22.64
C PRO A 252 -1.44 -12.92 -21.52
N LEU A 253 -0.21 -13.45 -21.56
CA LEU A 253 0.40 -14.27 -20.50
C LEU A 253 1.40 -13.49 -19.61
N ARG A 254 1.56 -12.18 -19.85
CA ARG A 254 2.31 -11.22 -18.99
C ARG A 254 1.51 -9.94 -18.75
N ILE A 255 0.25 -10.10 -18.35
CA ILE A 255 -0.61 -9.03 -17.83
C ILE A 255 -0.31 -8.83 -16.34
N THR A 256 0.06 -7.61 -15.99
CA THR A 256 0.28 -7.11 -14.62
C THR A 256 -0.73 -6.02 -14.32
N VAL A 257 -1.51 -6.15 -13.25
CA VAL A 257 -2.48 -5.12 -12.84
C VAL A 257 -1.85 -4.26 -11.77
N PHE A 258 -2.02 -2.94 -11.83
CA PHE A 258 -1.48 -2.02 -10.82
C PHE A 258 -2.42 -0.86 -10.51
N GLY A 259 -2.32 -0.29 -9.31
CA GLY A 259 -3.20 0.80 -8.88
C GLY A 259 -2.76 1.42 -7.56
N SER A 260 -3.16 2.68 -7.34
CA SER A 260 -2.85 3.48 -6.14
C SER A 260 -4.12 3.78 -5.32
N GLY A 261 -4.03 3.79 -3.99
CA GLY A 261 -5.15 4.08 -3.09
C GLY A 261 -6.29 3.05 -3.25
N ALA A 262 -7.53 3.51 -3.44
CA ALA A 262 -8.66 2.63 -3.78
C ALA A 262 -8.42 1.77 -5.05
N GLY A 263 -7.55 2.19 -5.96
CA GLY A 263 -7.10 1.38 -7.09
C GLY A 263 -6.22 0.20 -6.65
N GLY A 264 -5.38 0.39 -5.63
CA GLY A 264 -4.64 -0.67 -4.96
C GLY A 264 -5.57 -1.62 -4.18
N SER A 265 -6.64 -1.09 -3.57
CA SER A 265 -7.72 -1.92 -2.98
C SER A 265 -8.43 -2.76 -4.04
N CYS A 266 -8.83 -2.18 -5.18
CA CYS A 266 -9.36 -2.91 -6.33
C CYS A 266 -8.41 -4.03 -6.80
N VAL A 267 -7.11 -3.74 -6.93
CA VAL A 267 -6.09 -4.74 -7.30
C VAL A 267 -6.09 -5.93 -6.34
N ASN A 268 -6.12 -5.71 -5.03
CA ASN A 268 -6.19 -6.79 -4.04
C ASN A 268 -7.51 -7.57 -4.12
N LEU A 269 -8.66 -6.88 -4.21
CA LEU A 269 -9.97 -7.51 -4.31
C LEU A 269 -10.09 -8.38 -5.58
N LEU A 270 -9.45 -7.97 -6.68
CA LEU A 270 -9.36 -8.79 -7.90
C LEU A 270 -8.49 -10.05 -7.72
N THR A 271 -7.50 -10.06 -6.82
CA THR A 271 -6.73 -11.29 -6.53
C THR A 271 -7.52 -12.32 -5.72
N LEU A 272 -8.49 -11.86 -4.92
CA LEU A 272 -9.38 -12.67 -4.07
C LEU A 272 -10.68 -13.09 -4.78
N SER A 273 -10.93 -12.59 -5.99
CA SER A 273 -12.17 -12.88 -6.73
C SER A 273 -11.99 -14.07 -7.67
N HIS A 274 -12.87 -15.07 -7.52
CA HIS A 274 -12.90 -16.23 -8.42
C HIS A 274 -13.22 -15.84 -9.88
N TYR A 275 -13.81 -14.66 -10.12
CA TYR A 275 -14.01 -14.10 -11.46
C TYR A 275 -12.72 -13.68 -12.16
N SER A 276 -11.58 -13.63 -11.46
CA SER A 276 -10.25 -13.44 -12.05
C SER A 276 -9.64 -14.75 -12.56
N GLU A 277 -10.25 -15.91 -12.29
CA GLU A 277 -9.79 -17.19 -12.81
C GLU A 277 -10.11 -17.39 -14.31
N GLY A 278 -9.27 -18.21 -14.96
CA GLY A 278 -9.50 -18.73 -16.31
C GLY A 278 -9.29 -17.73 -17.45
N ASN A 279 -8.13 -17.82 -18.10
CA ASN A 279 -7.94 -17.24 -19.45
C ASN A 279 -8.36 -18.22 -20.56
N ARG A 280 -8.94 -17.71 -21.66
CA ARG A 280 -9.38 -18.52 -22.81
C ARG A 280 -8.23 -19.16 -23.59
N TRP A 281 -7.00 -18.72 -23.36
CA TRP A 281 -5.82 -19.08 -24.17
C TRP A 281 -5.07 -20.32 -23.65
N SER A 282 -5.43 -20.88 -22.50
CA SER A 282 -4.78 -22.07 -21.97
C SER A 282 -5.71 -23.01 -21.19
N ASN A 283 -5.47 -24.33 -21.31
CA ASN A 283 -6.04 -25.34 -20.41
C ASN A 283 -5.34 -25.31 -19.02
N SER A 284 -5.05 -24.12 -18.48
CA SER A 284 -4.12 -23.94 -17.36
C SER A 284 -4.74 -23.20 -16.18
N THR A 285 -4.23 -23.51 -15.00
CA THR A 285 -4.52 -22.91 -13.69
C THR A 285 -3.97 -21.49 -13.57
N LYS A 286 -4.30 -20.60 -14.52
CA LYS A 286 -3.82 -19.22 -14.58
C LYS A 286 -4.98 -18.26 -14.82
N GLY A 287 -5.01 -17.16 -14.08
CA GLY A 287 -6.04 -16.14 -14.15
C GLY A 287 -5.99 -15.28 -15.42
N LEU A 288 -6.87 -14.29 -15.46
CA LEU A 288 -6.93 -13.22 -16.47
C LEU A 288 -5.67 -12.36 -16.51
N PHE A 289 -5.03 -12.21 -15.34
CA PHE A 289 -3.73 -11.59 -15.15
C PHE A 289 -2.80 -12.53 -14.37
N GLN A 290 -1.52 -12.18 -14.27
CA GLN A 290 -0.51 -13.03 -13.64
C GLN A 290 0.21 -12.36 -12.47
N ARG A 291 0.15 -11.02 -12.36
CA ARG A 291 0.83 -10.24 -11.32
C ARG A 291 0.03 -9.03 -10.88
N ALA A 292 0.27 -8.59 -9.64
CA ALA A 292 -0.34 -7.39 -9.06
C ALA A 292 0.73 -6.44 -8.49
N ILE A 293 0.50 -5.13 -8.63
CA ILE A 293 1.24 -4.08 -7.89
C ILE A 293 0.24 -3.21 -7.13
N ALA A 294 0.20 -3.34 -5.81
CA ALA A 294 -0.71 -2.58 -4.95
C ALA A 294 0.03 -1.43 -4.24
N GLN A 295 -0.19 -0.20 -4.71
CA GLN A 295 0.44 1.00 -4.16
C GLN A 295 -0.50 1.63 -3.14
N SER A 296 -0.06 1.74 -1.88
CA SER A 296 -0.77 2.52 -0.85
C SER A 296 -2.27 2.19 -0.71
N GLY A 297 -2.64 0.91 -0.83
CA GLY A 297 -4.02 0.45 -0.73
C GLY A 297 -4.14 -1.07 -0.68
N THR A 298 -5.06 -1.58 0.13
CA THR A 298 -5.29 -3.01 0.38
C THR A 298 -6.77 -3.34 0.44
N ALA A 299 -7.13 -4.62 0.49
CA ALA A 299 -8.51 -5.05 0.76
C ALA A 299 -8.89 -5.02 2.26
N LEU A 300 -7.93 -4.71 3.16
CA LEU A 300 -8.07 -4.87 4.63
C LEU A 300 -8.25 -3.53 5.39
N SER A 301 -8.09 -2.38 4.74
CA SER A 301 -8.34 -1.07 5.35
C SER A 301 -9.83 -0.79 5.54
N SER A 302 -10.23 -0.03 6.58
CA SER A 302 -11.63 0.26 6.96
C SER A 302 -12.51 0.87 5.86
N TRP A 303 -11.90 1.46 4.83
CA TRP A 303 -12.57 2.05 3.67
C TRP A 303 -12.54 1.16 2.41
N ALA A 304 -11.96 -0.05 2.46
CA ALA A 304 -11.85 -0.93 1.31
C ALA A 304 -13.20 -1.56 0.92
N VAL A 305 -14.05 -1.86 1.91
CA VAL A 305 -15.32 -2.59 1.77
C VAL A 305 -16.45 -1.84 2.49
N SER A 306 -17.62 -1.76 1.88
CA SER A 306 -18.85 -1.23 2.47
C SER A 306 -19.62 -2.36 3.15
N PHE A 307 -19.48 -2.48 4.47
CA PHE A 307 -20.19 -3.46 5.30
C PHE A 307 -21.67 -3.10 5.59
N GLN A 308 -22.16 -1.93 5.15
CA GLN A 308 -23.55 -1.48 5.39
C GLN A 308 -24.26 -0.99 4.10
N PRO A 309 -24.21 -1.71 2.96
CA PRO A 309 -24.66 -1.18 1.68
C PRO A 309 -26.18 -0.89 1.65
N ALA A 310 -26.98 -1.81 2.18
CA ALA A 310 -28.44 -1.68 2.25
C ALA A 310 -28.92 -0.39 2.95
N LYS A 311 -28.19 0.05 3.99
CA LYS A 311 -28.44 1.31 4.71
C LYS A 311 -28.26 2.51 3.78
N TYR A 312 -27.13 2.60 3.08
CA TYR A 312 -26.83 3.73 2.19
C TYR A 312 -27.70 3.72 0.93
N ALA A 313 -28.04 2.54 0.39
CA ALA A 313 -29.02 2.39 -0.69
C ALA A 313 -30.42 2.88 -0.28
N ARG A 314 -30.91 2.53 0.93
CA ARG A 314 -32.18 3.05 1.48
C ARG A 314 -32.13 4.56 1.73
N MET A 315 -31.01 5.10 2.20
CA MET A 315 -30.82 6.55 2.37
C MET A 315 -30.89 7.31 1.04
N LEU A 316 -30.20 6.82 0.01
CA LEU A 316 -30.25 7.38 -1.35
C LEU A 316 -31.67 7.31 -1.91
N ALA A 317 -32.30 6.12 -1.88
CA ALA A 317 -33.65 5.91 -2.35
C ALA A 317 -34.66 6.84 -1.65
N THR A 318 -34.47 7.13 -0.37
CA THR A 318 -35.27 8.13 0.36
C THR A 318 -35.06 9.54 -0.19
N LYS A 319 -33.81 9.98 -0.41
CA LYS A 319 -33.52 11.32 -0.95
C LYS A 319 -34.07 11.55 -2.36
N VAL A 320 -34.11 10.53 -3.21
CA VAL A 320 -34.65 10.65 -4.59
C VAL A 320 -36.12 10.20 -4.73
N GLY A 321 -36.81 9.90 -3.62
CA GLY A 321 -38.24 9.55 -3.65
C GLY A 321 -38.58 8.13 -4.15
N CYS A 322 -37.61 7.21 -4.16
CA CYS A 322 -37.76 5.79 -4.48
C CYS A 322 -37.92 4.91 -3.22
N ASN A 323 -38.56 5.42 -2.16
CA ASN A 323 -38.68 4.74 -0.87
C ASN A 323 -39.78 3.65 -0.86
N MET A 324 -39.66 2.68 -1.76
CA MET A 324 -40.50 1.48 -1.82
C MET A 324 -40.08 0.49 -0.73
N SER A 325 -41.00 -0.32 -0.20
CA SER A 325 -40.65 -1.35 0.80
C SER A 325 -39.88 -2.51 0.16
N ASP A 326 -40.35 -2.98 -1.00
CA ASP A 326 -39.69 -3.99 -1.80
C ASP A 326 -38.38 -3.46 -2.42
N THR A 327 -37.36 -4.32 -2.53
CA THR A 327 -36.02 -3.94 -3.02
C THR A 327 -35.92 -3.98 -4.54
N VAL A 328 -36.71 -4.79 -5.25
CA VAL A 328 -36.76 -4.80 -6.72
C VAL A 328 -37.50 -3.55 -7.21
N GLU A 329 -38.64 -3.20 -6.63
CA GLU A 329 -39.37 -1.95 -6.95
C GLU A 329 -38.51 -0.70 -6.67
N LEU A 330 -37.70 -0.73 -5.60
CA LEU A 330 -36.74 0.33 -5.28
C LEU A 330 -35.65 0.45 -6.35
N VAL A 331 -35.02 -0.66 -6.76
CA VAL A 331 -33.96 -0.66 -7.79
C VAL A 331 -34.53 -0.25 -9.15
N GLU A 332 -35.70 -0.75 -9.55
CA GLU A 332 -36.41 -0.31 -10.75
C GLU A 332 -36.69 1.20 -10.75
N CYS A 333 -37.05 1.77 -9.59
CA CYS A 333 -37.25 3.22 -9.46
C CYS A 333 -35.93 4.00 -9.64
N LEU A 334 -34.83 3.50 -9.07
CA LEU A 334 -33.50 4.10 -9.23
C LEU A 334 -32.95 3.98 -10.66
N GLN A 335 -33.25 2.90 -11.40
CA GLN A 335 -32.93 2.77 -12.82
C GLN A 335 -33.63 3.84 -13.68
N LYS A 336 -34.84 4.25 -13.30
CA LYS A 336 -35.66 5.26 -14.01
C LYS A 336 -35.24 6.71 -13.72
N LYS A 337 -34.27 6.95 -12.82
CA LYS A 337 -33.74 8.29 -12.50
C LYS A 337 -32.68 8.79 -13.50
N PRO A 338 -32.54 10.11 -13.71
CA PRO A 338 -31.34 10.68 -14.34
C PRO A 338 -30.11 10.39 -13.46
N TYR A 339 -28.97 10.05 -14.07
CA TYR A 339 -27.77 9.67 -13.29
C TYR A 339 -27.30 10.79 -12.33
N ARG A 340 -27.44 12.06 -12.72
CA ARG A 340 -27.09 13.23 -11.88
C ARG A 340 -27.94 13.30 -10.62
N GLU A 341 -29.23 13.00 -10.71
CA GLU A 341 -30.13 12.98 -9.55
C GLU A 341 -29.72 11.94 -8.50
N LEU A 342 -28.96 10.90 -8.90
CA LEU A 342 -28.38 9.90 -8.01
C LEU A 342 -27.00 10.34 -7.46
N VAL A 343 -26.10 10.81 -8.33
CA VAL A 343 -24.70 11.14 -8.00
C VAL A 343 -24.58 12.44 -7.20
N ASP A 344 -25.48 13.41 -7.40
CA ASP A 344 -25.44 14.69 -6.69
C ASP A 344 -25.97 14.60 -5.24
N GLN A 345 -26.39 13.42 -4.79
CA GLN A 345 -26.90 13.20 -3.44
C GLN A 345 -25.77 13.06 -2.42
N ASP A 346 -25.80 13.94 -1.43
CA ASP A 346 -24.95 13.87 -0.25
C ASP A 346 -25.33 12.65 0.62
N ILE A 347 -24.52 11.58 0.61
CA ILE A 347 -24.73 10.36 1.41
C ILE A 347 -23.46 10.08 2.22
N GLN A 348 -23.37 10.72 3.39
CA GLN A 348 -22.21 10.60 4.28
C GLN A 348 -22.17 9.22 4.99
N PRO A 349 -21.04 8.49 4.92
CA PRO A 349 -20.80 7.29 5.72
C PRO A 349 -20.36 7.63 7.15
N ALA A 350 -20.06 6.60 7.95
CA ALA A 350 -19.24 6.80 9.16
C ALA A 350 -17.82 7.25 8.77
N ARG A 351 -17.13 7.99 9.65
CA ARG A 351 -15.77 8.49 9.37
C ARG A 351 -14.83 7.30 9.12
N TYR A 352 -13.92 7.46 8.16
CA TYR A 352 -12.96 6.42 7.71
C TYR A 352 -13.59 5.15 7.09
N HIS A 353 -14.89 5.17 6.79
CA HIS A 353 -15.61 4.12 6.07
C HIS A 353 -16.21 4.68 4.78
N ILE A 354 -16.68 3.81 3.89
CA ILE A 354 -17.31 4.16 2.61
C ILE A 354 -18.83 3.92 2.61
N ALA A 355 -19.56 4.65 1.76
CA ALA A 355 -21.00 4.49 1.55
C ALA A 355 -21.32 3.59 0.35
N PHE A 356 -20.63 3.82 -0.78
CA PHE A 356 -20.74 3.04 -2.01
C PHE A 356 -19.31 2.65 -2.46
N GLY A 357 -19.04 1.35 -2.45
CA GLY A 357 -17.78 0.73 -2.88
C GLY A 357 -17.95 -0.78 -2.81
N PRO A 358 -16.87 -1.57 -2.92
CA PRO A 358 -16.91 -3.03 -2.88
C PRO A 358 -17.72 -3.58 -1.69
N VAL A 359 -18.45 -4.67 -1.92
CA VAL A 359 -19.28 -5.36 -0.90
C VAL A 359 -18.97 -6.86 -0.90
N ILE A 360 -19.19 -7.51 0.23
CA ILE A 360 -19.22 -8.98 0.31
C ILE A 360 -20.59 -9.42 -0.22
N ASP A 361 -20.64 -9.91 -1.46
CA ASP A 361 -21.86 -10.33 -2.15
C ASP A 361 -22.05 -11.85 -2.21
N GLY A 362 -21.06 -12.61 -1.71
CA GLY A 362 -21.07 -14.08 -1.75
C GLY A 362 -20.82 -14.66 -3.15
N ASP A 363 -20.31 -13.84 -4.08
CA ASP A 363 -20.20 -14.17 -5.50
C ASP A 363 -18.91 -13.57 -6.08
N VAL A 364 -18.86 -12.25 -6.30
CA VAL A 364 -17.65 -11.55 -6.76
C VAL A 364 -16.61 -11.48 -5.65
N ILE A 365 -17.04 -11.18 -4.42
CA ILE A 365 -16.25 -11.22 -3.18
C ILE A 365 -16.96 -12.24 -2.27
N PRO A 366 -16.45 -13.49 -2.16
CA PRO A 366 -17.18 -14.59 -1.51
C PRO A 366 -17.39 -14.45 0.00
N ASP A 367 -16.41 -13.87 0.71
CA ASP A 367 -16.40 -13.66 2.16
C ASP A 367 -15.56 -12.41 2.49
N ASP A 368 -15.35 -12.09 3.77
CA ASP A 368 -14.47 -11.00 4.20
C ASP A 368 -13.05 -11.17 3.63
N PRO A 369 -12.43 -10.13 3.03
CA PRO A 369 -11.07 -10.20 2.51
C PRO A 369 -10.01 -10.68 3.50
N GLN A 370 -10.18 -10.45 4.81
CA GLN A 370 -9.28 -11.03 5.82
C GLN A 370 -9.41 -12.55 5.86
N ILE A 371 -10.65 -13.06 5.89
CA ILE A 371 -10.95 -14.51 5.92
C ILE A 371 -10.41 -15.18 4.65
N LEU A 372 -10.60 -14.56 3.48
CA LEU A 372 -10.08 -15.08 2.21
C LEU A 372 -8.53 -15.11 2.18
N MET A 373 -7.86 -14.08 2.70
CA MET A 373 -6.39 -14.06 2.79
C MET A 373 -5.84 -15.05 3.84
N GLU A 374 -6.54 -15.27 4.95
CA GLU A 374 -6.17 -16.25 5.99
C GLU A 374 -6.35 -17.69 5.52
N GLN A 375 -7.36 -17.98 4.68
CA GLN A 375 -7.59 -19.30 4.09
C GLN A 375 -6.66 -19.59 2.90
N GLY A 376 -6.13 -18.55 2.23
CA GLY A 376 -5.32 -18.68 1.03
C GLY A 376 -6.15 -18.74 -0.26
N GLU A 377 -7.37 -18.21 -0.24
CA GLU A 377 -8.31 -18.18 -1.38
C GLU A 377 -7.94 -17.06 -2.38
N PHE A 378 -6.72 -17.12 -2.87
CA PHE A 378 -6.18 -16.31 -3.96
C PHE A 378 -5.28 -17.17 -4.87
N LEU A 379 -5.25 -16.88 -6.18
CA LEU A 379 -4.27 -17.54 -7.05
C LEU A 379 -2.85 -17.13 -6.66
N ASN A 380 -1.88 -18.01 -6.89
CA ASN A 380 -0.46 -17.72 -6.70
C ASN A 380 0.04 -16.75 -7.79
N TYR A 381 -0.23 -15.46 -7.60
CA TYR A 381 0.28 -14.34 -8.39
C TYR A 381 1.68 -13.94 -7.89
N ASP A 382 2.47 -13.28 -8.75
CA ASP A 382 3.55 -12.42 -8.22
C ASP A 382 2.91 -11.13 -7.69
N ILE A 383 3.24 -10.69 -6.47
CA ILE A 383 2.76 -9.41 -5.90
C ILE A 383 3.91 -8.51 -5.46
N MET A 384 3.85 -7.25 -5.89
CA MET A 384 4.60 -6.14 -5.33
C MET A 384 3.62 -5.23 -4.57
N LEU A 385 4.00 -4.75 -3.39
CA LEU A 385 3.20 -3.76 -2.68
C LEU A 385 4.06 -2.84 -1.82
N GLY A 386 3.47 -1.75 -1.34
CA GLY A 386 4.16 -0.83 -0.45
C GLY A 386 3.34 0.41 -0.12
N VAL A 387 3.97 1.29 0.66
CA VAL A 387 3.36 2.47 1.28
C VAL A 387 4.33 3.65 1.29
N ASN A 388 3.81 4.86 1.38
CA ASN A 388 4.58 6.09 1.49
C ASN A 388 4.87 6.42 2.96
N GLN A 389 5.89 7.23 3.23
CA GLN A 389 6.37 7.54 4.58
C GLN A 389 5.31 8.23 5.47
N GLY A 390 4.42 9.02 4.88
CA GLY A 390 3.51 9.91 5.59
C GLY A 390 2.14 10.05 4.93
N GLU A 391 1.56 8.94 4.47
CA GLU A 391 0.23 8.83 3.84
C GLU A 391 -0.82 9.75 4.50
N GLY A 392 -0.87 9.75 5.83
CA GLY A 392 -1.86 10.46 6.65
C GLY A 392 -1.71 11.98 6.76
N LEU A 393 -1.08 12.67 5.80
CA LEU A 393 -0.92 14.14 5.82
C LEU A 393 -2.24 14.87 6.09
N LYS A 394 -3.28 14.55 5.30
CA LYS A 394 -4.62 15.17 5.39
C LYS A 394 -5.37 14.89 6.71
N PHE A 395 -4.92 13.93 7.53
CA PHE A 395 -5.49 13.72 8.87
C PHE A 395 -5.03 14.77 9.89
N VAL A 396 -3.84 15.34 9.70
CA VAL A 396 -3.27 16.34 10.63
C VAL A 396 -3.26 17.76 10.08
N GLU A 397 -3.18 17.97 8.76
CA GLU A 397 -2.97 19.29 8.12
C GLU A 397 -3.86 20.40 8.69
N ASN A 398 -5.17 20.14 8.82
CA ASN A 398 -6.17 21.11 9.32
C ASN A 398 -6.13 21.39 10.84
N ILE A 399 -5.22 20.76 11.60
CA ILE A 399 -5.02 20.99 13.04
C ILE A 399 -3.57 21.34 13.41
N VAL A 400 -2.71 21.61 12.41
CA VAL A 400 -1.35 22.11 12.64
C VAL A 400 -1.39 23.63 12.90
N ASP A 401 -0.63 24.08 13.90
CA ASP A 401 -0.51 25.49 14.25
C ASP A 401 0.54 26.24 13.38
N SER A 402 0.61 27.57 13.51
CA SER A 402 1.53 28.40 12.72
C SER A 402 3.01 28.25 13.08
N GLU A 403 3.34 27.48 14.12
CA GLU A 403 4.71 27.10 14.49
C GLU A 403 5.00 25.62 14.16
N ASP A 404 4.26 25.06 13.18
CA ASP A 404 4.42 23.67 12.72
C ASP A 404 4.09 22.62 13.80
N GLY A 405 3.38 23.02 14.86
CA GLY A 405 3.04 22.19 16.01
C GLY A 405 1.65 21.56 15.94
N ILE A 406 1.41 20.60 16.85
CA ILE A 406 0.08 20.18 17.29
C ILE A 406 0.03 20.25 18.82
N SER A 407 -1.04 20.77 19.41
CA SER A 407 -1.16 20.89 20.88
C SER A 407 -1.36 19.53 21.57
N ALA A 408 -1.18 19.49 22.90
CA ALA A 408 -1.44 18.26 23.66
C ALA A 408 -2.95 17.90 23.68
N SER A 409 -3.83 18.90 23.68
CA SER A 409 -5.28 18.72 23.63
C SER A 409 -5.77 18.23 22.27
N ASP A 410 -5.20 18.75 21.17
CA ASP A 410 -5.61 18.36 19.82
C ASP A 410 -5.09 16.95 19.49
N PHE A 411 -3.90 16.58 19.98
CA PHE A 411 -3.43 15.20 19.97
C PHE A 411 -4.38 14.26 20.75
N ASP A 412 -4.74 14.60 21.99
CA ASP A 412 -5.63 13.77 22.82
C ASP A 412 -7.01 13.60 22.17
N PHE A 413 -7.57 14.68 21.62
CA PHE A 413 -8.85 14.70 20.91
C PHE A 413 -8.80 13.93 19.59
N ALA A 414 -7.75 14.08 18.78
CA ALA A 414 -7.61 13.37 17.51
C ALA A 414 -7.44 11.86 17.71
N VAL A 415 -6.63 11.43 18.69
CA VAL A 415 -6.50 10.00 19.06
C VAL A 415 -7.82 9.46 19.60
N SER A 416 -8.49 10.22 20.47
CA SER A 416 -9.82 9.90 20.98
C SER A 416 -10.82 9.64 19.86
N ASN A 417 -11.01 10.64 19.00
CA ASN A 417 -11.98 10.58 17.91
C ASN A 417 -11.63 9.53 16.85
N PHE A 418 -10.33 9.25 16.64
CA PHE A 418 -9.90 8.16 15.77
C PHE A 418 -10.35 6.79 16.31
N VAL A 419 -10.08 6.50 17.59
CA VAL A 419 -10.49 5.23 18.23
C VAL A 419 -12.02 5.11 18.24
N ASP A 420 -12.74 6.17 18.65
CA ASP A 420 -14.21 6.18 18.75
C ASP A 420 -14.91 5.86 17.40
N ASN A 421 -14.33 6.23 16.26
CA ASN A 421 -14.91 6.00 14.93
C ASN A 421 -14.61 4.61 14.34
N LEU A 422 -13.60 3.90 14.83
CA LEU A 422 -13.15 2.61 14.27
C LEU A 422 -13.46 1.43 15.20
N TYR A 423 -13.33 1.62 16.51
CA TYR A 423 -13.55 0.59 17.54
C TYR A 423 -14.83 0.82 18.35
N GLY A 424 -15.52 1.94 18.11
CA GLY A 424 -16.70 2.36 18.86
C GLY A 424 -16.37 2.92 20.25
N TYR A 425 -17.41 3.17 21.04
CA TYR A 425 -17.28 3.64 22.42
C TYR A 425 -17.22 2.45 23.39
N PRO A 426 -16.17 2.31 24.22
CA PRO A 426 -16.11 1.24 25.20
C PRO A 426 -17.08 1.50 26.37
N GLU A 427 -17.92 0.52 26.69
CA GLU A 427 -18.82 0.56 27.87
C GLU A 427 -18.09 0.37 29.21
N GLY A 428 -16.76 0.20 29.19
CA GLY A 428 -15.92 -0.18 30.32
C GLY A 428 -14.78 0.78 30.62
N LYS A 429 -13.61 0.24 31.01
CA LYS A 429 -12.39 1.03 31.15
C LYS A 429 -11.78 1.22 29.77
N ASP A 430 -11.45 2.45 29.42
CA ASP A 430 -10.83 2.75 28.12
C ASP A 430 -9.32 2.44 28.11
N ILE A 431 -9.01 1.14 28.11
CA ILE A 431 -7.64 0.62 28.04
C ILE A 431 -7.06 0.85 26.63
N LEU A 432 -7.90 0.78 25.59
CA LEU A 432 -7.47 0.90 24.20
C LEU A 432 -6.98 2.32 23.90
N ARG A 433 -7.81 3.35 24.12
CA ARG A 433 -7.47 4.75 23.82
C ARG A 433 -6.21 5.19 24.54
N GLU A 434 -6.10 4.88 25.83
CA GLU A 434 -4.94 5.25 26.65
C GLU A 434 -3.67 4.46 26.25
N THR A 435 -3.81 3.21 25.78
CA THR A 435 -2.67 2.46 25.20
C THR A 435 -2.21 3.09 23.88
N ILE A 436 -3.12 3.50 22.99
CA ILE A 436 -2.75 4.18 21.74
C ILE A 436 -2.08 5.52 22.03
N LYS A 437 -2.64 6.36 22.91
CA LYS A 437 -1.99 7.62 23.36
C LYS A 437 -0.59 7.36 23.93
N PHE A 438 -0.43 6.35 24.78
CA PHE A 438 0.86 5.97 25.36
C PHE A 438 1.87 5.55 24.28
N MET A 439 1.45 4.70 23.33
CA MET A 439 2.34 4.17 22.29
C MET A 439 2.73 5.21 21.24
N TYR A 440 1.90 6.23 20.97
CA TYR A 440 2.20 7.32 20.05
C TYR A 440 2.68 8.61 20.73
N THR A 441 2.97 8.58 22.03
CA THR A 441 3.75 9.63 22.70
C THR A 441 5.25 9.33 22.58
N ASP A 442 6.04 10.25 22.03
CA ASP A 442 7.50 10.20 22.20
C ASP A 442 7.84 10.54 23.65
N TRP A 443 8.11 9.53 24.48
CA TRP A 443 8.44 9.74 25.89
C TRP A 443 9.82 10.38 26.13
N ALA A 444 10.70 10.43 25.12
CA ALA A 444 11.97 11.13 25.17
C ALA A 444 11.86 12.62 24.83
N ASP A 445 10.83 13.03 24.07
CA ASP A 445 10.62 14.42 23.61
C ASP A 445 9.15 14.89 23.73
N ARG A 446 8.42 14.38 24.73
CA ARG A 446 6.95 14.49 24.91
C ARG A 446 6.35 15.91 24.86
N HIS A 447 7.17 16.93 25.05
CA HIS A 447 6.73 18.32 25.11
C HIS A 447 6.74 19.00 23.72
N ASN A 448 7.48 18.44 22.76
CA ASN A 448 7.69 19.01 21.43
C ASN A 448 6.42 18.94 20.54
N PRO A 449 5.87 20.08 20.09
CA PRO A 449 4.70 20.12 19.21
C PRO A 449 4.90 19.45 17.84
N GLU A 450 6.07 19.62 17.20
CA GLU A 450 6.38 18.99 15.92
C GLU A 450 6.41 17.46 16.04
N THR A 451 6.92 16.95 17.16
CA THR A 451 7.00 15.52 17.44
C THR A 451 5.61 14.93 17.65
N ARG A 452 4.69 15.65 18.33
CA ARG A 452 3.26 15.25 18.42
C ARG A 452 2.58 15.23 17.05
N ARG A 453 2.84 16.22 16.18
CA ARG A 453 2.34 16.21 14.79
C ARG A 453 2.83 14.97 14.04
N LYS A 454 4.13 14.68 14.10
CA LYS A 454 4.74 13.50 13.47
C LYS A 454 4.13 12.19 13.98
N THR A 455 3.94 12.02 15.29
CA THR A 455 3.39 10.77 15.81
C THR A 455 1.90 10.62 15.56
N LEU A 456 1.14 11.71 15.44
CA LEU A 456 -0.28 11.67 15.07
C LEU A 456 -0.50 11.36 13.58
N LEU A 457 0.31 11.94 12.69
CA LEU A 457 0.35 11.59 11.27
C LEU A 457 0.77 10.12 11.09
N ALA A 458 1.79 9.69 11.84
CA ALA A 458 2.23 8.30 11.87
C ALA A 458 1.14 7.33 12.36
N LEU A 459 0.35 7.68 13.37
CA LEU A 459 -0.75 6.84 13.87
C LEU A 459 -1.77 6.51 12.79
N PHE A 460 -2.22 7.52 12.03
CA PHE A 460 -3.17 7.35 10.94
C PHE A 460 -2.56 6.57 9.77
N THR A 461 -1.31 6.89 9.43
CA THR A 461 -0.51 6.17 8.42
C THR A 461 -0.37 4.68 8.78
N ASP A 462 0.01 4.39 10.03
CA ASP A 462 0.27 3.05 10.54
C ASP A 462 -0.97 2.16 10.56
N HIS A 463 -2.13 2.72 10.93
CA HIS A 463 -3.40 1.96 10.98
C HIS A 463 -4.03 1.78 9.60
N GLN A 464 -4.16 2.84 8.81
CA GLN A 464 -4.95 2.79 7.58
C GLN A 464 -4.18 2.17 6.39
N TRP A 465 -2.84 2.25 6.39
CA TRP A 465 -2.00 1.74 5.29
C TRP A 465 -0.96 0.72 5.73
N VAL A 466 -0.11 1.02 6.73
CA VAL A 466 1.08 0.18 6.99
C VAL A 466 0.72 -1.19 7.56
N ALA A 467 -0.10 -1.27 8.61
CA ALA A 467 -0.48 -2.56 9.20
C ALA A 467 -1.30 -3.44 8.23
N PRO A 468 -2.31 -2.91 7.51
CA PRO A 468 -2.97 -3.64 6.42
C PRO A 468 -2.01 -4.14 5.34
N ALA A 469 -1.06 -3.31 4.88
CA ALA A 469 -0.08 -3.69 3.86
C ALA A 469 0.85 -4.82 4.35
N VAL A 470 1.35 -4.74 5.59
CA VAL A 470 2.20 -5.80 6.15
C VAL A 470 1.41 -7.10 6.39
N ALA A 471 0.15 -7.02 6.84
CA ALA A 471 -0.72 -8.19 6.94
C ALA A 471 -0.93 -8.88 5.58
N THR A 472 -1.24 -8.13 4.52
CA THR A 472 -1.32 -8.65 3.16
C THR A 472 0.00 -9.28 2.68
N ALA A 473 1.14 -8.64 2.96
CA ALA A 473 2.46 -9.15 2.55
C ALA A 473 2.85 -10.45 3.28
N ASP A 474 2.60 -10.52 4.59
CA ASP A 474 2.83 -11.70 5.43
C ASP A 474 1.98 -12.87 4.94
N LEU A 475 0.65 -12.70 4.85
CA LEU A 475 -0.28 -13.72 4.38
C LEU A 475 0.09 -14.21 2.97
N HIS A 476 0.28 -13.30 2.01
CA HIS A 476 0.66 -13.69 0.65
C HIS A 476 2.00 -14.45 0.59
N SER A 477 3.00 -14.04 1.39
CA SER A 477 4.31 -14.72 1.43
C SER A 477 4.27 -16.09 2.13
N ASN A 478 3.35 -16.28 3.09
CA ASN A 478 3.19 -17.52 3.84
C ASN A 478 2.63 -18.67 3.00
N PHE A 479 1.77 -18.37 2.02
CA PHE A 479 1.34 -19.35 1.00
C PHE A 479 2.41 -19.60 -0.08
N GLY A 480 3.62 -19.06 0.08
CA GLY A 480 4.81 -19.33 -0.73
C GLY A 480 4.97 -18.45 -1.98
N SER A 481 3.99 -17.60 -2.26
CA SER A 481 3.93 -16.75 -3.44
C SER A 481 5.07 -15.70 -3.48
N PRO A 482 5.46 -15.19 -4.67
CA PRO A 482 6.47 -14.14 -4.78
C PRO A 482 5.96 -12.76 -4.32
N THR A 483 6.34 -12.35 -3.11
CA THR A 483 6.05 -11.03 -2.54
C THR A 483 7.29 -10.11 -2.58
N TYR A 484 7.11 -8.83 -2.92
CA TYR A 484 8.10 -7.76 -2.76
C TYR A 484 7.47 -6.55 -2.06
N PHE A 485 8.10 -6.07 -0.97
CA PHE A 485 7.62 -4.90 -0.23
C PHE A 485 8.51 -3.67 -0.47
N TYR A 486 7.93 -2.48 -0.59
CA TYR A 486 8.65 -1.21 -0.58
C TYR A 486 8.09 -0.23 0.47
N ALA A 487 8.92 0.74 0.85
CA ALA A 487 8.45 1.96 1.51
C ALA A 487 9.06 3.20 0.84
N PHE A 488 8.22 4.15 0.46
CA PHE A 488 8.57 5.33 -0.34
C PHE A 488 8.88 6.54 0.56
N TYR A 489 10.13 7.00 0.53
CA TYR A 489 10.72 8.02 1.42
C TYR A 489 11.27 9.20 0.61
N HIS A 490 10.50 9.63 -0.39
CA HIS A 490 10.85 10.75 -1.27
C HIS A 490 9.59 11.30 -1.93
N HIS A 491 9.56 12.61 -2.19
CA HIS A 491 8.49 13.26 -2.93
C HIS A 491 9.02 14.53 -3.60
N CYS A 492 8.22 15.11 -4.50
CA CYS A 492 8.51 16.41 -5.09
C CYS A 492 7.63 17.45 -4.36
N GLN A 493 8.26 18.37 -3.62
CA GLN A 493 7.54 19.35 -2.82
C GLN A 493 6.91 20.43 -3.72
N THR A 494 5.60 20.65 -3.58
CA THR A 494 4.86 21.73 -4.25
C THR A 494 4.55 22.86 -3.27
N ASP A 495 4.23 24.05 -3.78
CA ASP A 495 3.85 25.21 -2.96
C ASP A 495 2.53 25.00 -2.19
N GLN A 496 1.74 23.97 -2.56
CA GLN A 496 0.49 23.57 -1.90
C GLN A 496 0.70 22.52 -0.79
N VAL A 497 1.94 22.06 -0.54
CA VAL A 497 2.25 21.03 0.47
C VAL A 497 3.19 21.62 1.51
N PRO A 498 2.87 21.52 2.83
CA PRO A 498 3.70 22.12 3.86
C PRO A 498 5.16 21.59 3.90
N ALA A 499 6.13 22.48 4.15
CA ALA A 499 7.58 22.19 4.09
C ALA A 499 8.15 21.25 5.20
N TRP A 500 7.24 20.69 6.00
CA TRP A 500 7.50 19.67 7.01
C TRP A 500 6.97 18.30 6.63
N ALA A 501 6.12 18.20 5.60
CA ALA A 501 5.53 16.95 5.16
C ALA A 501 6.62 16.01 4.63
N ASP A 502 6.46 14.73 4.96
CA ASP A 502 7.15 13.63 4.28
C ASP A 502 6.32 13.19 3.05
N ALA A 503 6.74 12.15 2.34
CA ALA A 503 6.00 11.63 1.17
C ALA A 503 4.58 11.17 1.55
N ALA A 504 3.57 11.83 0.99
CA ALA A 504 2.16 11.68 1.35
C ALA A 504 1.38 10.74 0.40
N HIS A 505 0.07 10.64 0.56
CA HIS A 505 -0.73 9.69 -0.23
C HIS A 505 -0.71 10.01 -1.73
N GLY A 506 -0.28 9.04 -2.54
CA GLY A 506 -0.17 9.15 -4.00
C GLY A 506 1.07 9.89 -4.53
N ASP A 507 2.01 10.32 -3.66
CA ASP A 507 3.26 11.01 -4.08
C ASP A 507 4.21 10.11 -4.90
N GLU A 508 3.99 8.80 -4.94
CA GLU A 508 4.76 7.86 -5.77
C GLU A 508 4.28 7.80 -7.23
N VAL A 509 3.01 8.14 -7.49
CA VAL A 509 2.37 8.07 -8.82
C VAL A 509 3.15 8.84 -9.91
N PRO A 510 3.66 10.08 -9.70
CA PRO A 510 4.43 10.79 -10.72
C PRO A 510 5.72 10.06 -11.12
N TYR A 511 6.35 9.36 -10.18
CA TYR A 511 7.59 8.61 -10.41
C TYR A 511 7.34 7.29 -11.14
N VAL A 512 6.21 6.63 -10.84
CA VAL A 512 5.75 5.41 -11.53
C VAL A 512 5.33 5.69 -12.97
N LEU A 513 4.68 6.83 -13.25
CA LEU A 513 4.27 7.20 -14.60
C LEU A 513 5.39 7.82 -15.46
N GLY A 514 6.48 8.27 -14.86
CA GLY A 514 7.59 8.89 -15.59
C GLY A 514 7.51 10.41 -15.75
N ILE A 515 6.59 11.09 -15.06
CA ILE A 515 6.33 12.54 -15.23
C ILE A 515 7.61 13.40 -15.12
N PRO A 516 8.56 13.15 -14.18
CA PRO A 516 9.82 13.89 -14.14
C PRO A 516 10.62 13.91 -15.45
N MET A 517 10.46 12.92 -16.34
CA MET A 517 11.17 12.87 -17.63
C MET A 517 10.63 13.84 -18.69
N ILE A 518 9.40 14.33 -18.55
CA ILE A 518 8.76 15.29 -19.46
C ILE A 518 8.63 16.70 -18.86
N GLY A 519 8.94 16.86 -17.57
CA GLY A 519 8.86 18.11 -16.82
C GLY A 519 7.56 18.26 -16.02
N PRO A 520 7.35 19.43 -15.39
CA PRO A 520 6.08 19.75 -14.73
C PRO A 520 4.92 19.71 -15.73
N THR A 521 3.75 19.22 -15.30
CA THR A 521 2.51 19.24 -16.09
C THR A 521 1.43 20.02 -15.36
N GLU A 522 0.31 20.32 -16.02
CA GLU A 522 -0.82 21.00 -15.37
C GLU A 522 -1.34 20.21 -14.16
N LEU A 523 -1.43 18.87 -14.27
CA LEU A 523 -1.88 17.99 -13.19
C LEU A 523 -0.80 17.80 -12.11
N PHE A 524 0.47 17.75 -12.49
CA PHE A 524 1.62 17.60 -11.61
C PHE A 524 2.58 18.79 -11.75
N PRO A 525 2.24 19.97 -11.20
CA PRO A 525 2.98 21.22 -11.39
C PRO A 525 4.31 21.30 -10.61
N CYS A 526 4.81 20.19 -10.09
CA CYS A 526 6.01 20.19 -9.26
C CYS A 526 7.29 20.41 -10.07
N ASN A 527 8.20 21.23 -9.55
CA ASN A 527 9.50 21.54 -10.15
C ASN A 527 10.50 20.38 -9.99
N PHE A 528 10.27 19.29 -10.71
CA PHE A 528 11.10 18.08 -10.66
C PHE A 528 12.59 18.36 -10.91
N SER A 529 13.44 17.95 -9.97
CA SER A 529 14.88 18.06 -10.05
C SER A 529 15.51 16.87 -10.79
N LYS A 530 16.81 16.98 -11.10
CA LYS A 530 17.59 15.86 -11.68
C LYS A 530 17.70 14.63 -10.77
N ASN A 531 17.39 14.72 -9.47
CA ASN A 531 17.27 13.54 -8.61
C ASN A 531 15.93 12.82 -8.82
N ASP A 532 14.87 13.56 -9.17
CA ASP A 532 13.52 13.03 -9.38
C ASP A 532 13.43 12.30 -10.71
N VAL A 533 14.10 12.81 -11.75
CA VAL A 533 14.31 12.11 -13.03
C VAL A 533 15.03 10.77 -12.82
N MET A 534 16.10 10.77 -12.03
CA MET A 534 16.85 9.56 -11.67
C MET A 534 15.99 8.56 -10.88
N LEU A 535 15.24 9.04 -9.87
CA LEU A 535 14.39 8.16 -9.07
C LEU A 535 13.21 7.59 -9.86
N SER A 536 12.62 8.39 -10.76
CA SER A 536 11.55 7.90 -11.64
C SER A 536 12.06 6.86 -12.64
N ALA A 537 13.25 7.03 -13.22
CA ALA A 537 13.91 6.01 -14.03
C ALA A 537 14.13 4.70 -13.23
N VAL A 538 14.56 4.80 -11.98
CA VAL A 538 14.74 3.64 -11.07
C VAL A 538 13.41 2.92 -10.82
N VAL A 539 12.37 3.68 -10.46
CA VAL A 539 11.03 3.16 -10.14
C VAL A 539 10.42 2.46 -11.36
N MET A 540 10.41 3.11 -12.52
CA MET A 540 9.93 2.49 -13.76
C MET A 540 10.76 1.26 -14.17
N THR A 541 12.07 1.24 -13.89
CA THR A 541 12.89 0.03 -14.11
C THR A 541 12.39 -1.12 -13.24
N TYR A 542 12.22 -0.93 -11.92
CA TYR A 542 11.73 -1.98 -11.02
C TYR A 542 10.29 -2.44 -11.37
N TRP A 543 9.36 -1.51 -11.61
CA TRP A 543 7.97 -1.82 -11.97
C TRP A 543 7.87 -2.58 -13.30
N THR A 544 8.60 -2.15 -14.33
CA THR A 544 8.53 -2.81 -15.65
C THR A 544 9.32 -4.11 -15.70
N ASN A 545 10.40 -4.26 -14.94
CA ASN A 545 11.08 -5.54 -14.71
C ASN A 545 10.13 -6.57 -14.07
N PHE A 546 9.44 -6.17 -13.00
CA PHE A 546 8.43 -7.02 -12.38
C PHE A 546 7.32 -7.41 -13.36
N ALA A 547 6.82 -6.48 -14.18
CA ALA A 547 5.86 -6.80 -15.25
C ALA A 547 6.44 -7.71 -16.36
N LYS A 548 7.75 -7.65 -16.62
CA LYS A 548 8.45 -8.55 -17.57
C LYS A 548 8.58 -9.97 -17.01
N THR A 549 9.01 -10.13 -15.75
CA THR A 549 9.53 -11.40 -15.24
C THR A 549 8.86 -11.94 -13.97
N GLY A 550 8.34 -11.08 -13.08
CA GLY A 550 7.98 -11.43 -11.70
C GLY A 550 9.08 -11.10 -10.67
N ASP A 551 10.21 -10.55 -11.13
CA ASP A 551 11.32 -10.09 -10.30
C ASP A 551 11.65 -8.63 -10.68
N PRO A 552 11.54 -7.65 -9.76
CA PRO A 552 11.87 -6.25 -10.06
C PRO A 552 13.34 -6.05 -10.46
N ASN A 553 14.22 -7.02 -10.21
CA ASN A 553 15.64 -6.96 -10.58
C ASN A 553 15.93 -7.45 -12.00
N GLN A 554 14.93 -7.97 -12.75
CA GLN A 554 15.15 -8.64 -14.04
C GLN A 554 14.16 -8.23 -15.14
N PRO A 555 14.60 -8.00 -16.40
CA PRO A 555 15.93 -8.26 -16.94
C PRO A 555 16.84 -7.01 -17.03
N VAL A 556 16.35 -5.82 -16.66
CA VAL A 556 17.11 -4.57 -16.82
C VAL A 556 17.81 -4.20 -15.51
N PRO A 557 19.16 -4.23 -15.44
CA PRO A 557 19.89 -3.74 -14.26
C PRO A 557 19.74 -2.22 -14.08
N GLN A 558 19.95 -1.76 -12.85
CA GLN A 558 19.84 -0.35 -12.44
C GLN A 558 21.06 0.51 -12.87
N ASP A 559 21.52 0.36 -14.12
CA ASP A 559 22.70 1.07 -14.66
C ASP A 559 22.45 2.59 -14.77
N THR A 560 23.45 3.43 -14.48
CA THR A 560 23.45 4.84 -14.92
C THR A 560 23.45 4.94 -16.45
N LYS A 561 22.35 5.49 -17.00
CA LYS A 561 22.17 5.84 -18.43
C LYS A 561 21.78 7.32 -18.55
N PHE A 562 22.05 7.95 -19.71
CA PHE A 562 21.78 9.39 -19.94
C PHE A 562 20.38 9.87 -19.49
N ILE A 563 19.34 9.06 -19.72
CA ILE A 563 17.95 9.31 -19.30
C ILE A 563 17.77 9.64 -17.81
N HIS A 564 18.66 9.17 -16.92
CA HIS A 564 18.60 9.46 -15.48
C HIS A 564 19.01 10.89 -15.13
N THR A 565 19.81 11.56 -15.98
CA THR A 565 20.44 12.89 -15.76
C THR A 565 21.38 13.04 -14.54
N LYS A 566 21.43 12.03 -13.66
CA LYS A 566 22.32 11.86 -12.50
C LYS A 566 22.74 10.38 -12.39
N PRO A 567 23.84 10.06 -11.68
CA PRO A 567 24.19 8.69 -11.34
C PRO A 567 23.05 7.98 -10.61
N ASN A 568 22.74 6.76 -11.05
CA ASN A 568 21.73 5.92 -10.44
C ASN A 568 22.23 5.43 -9.07
N ARG A 569 21.49 5.75 -8.00
CA ARG A 569 21.88 5.41 -6.61
C ARG A 569 21.56 3.96 -6.23
N PHE A 570 20.96 3.20 -7.14
CA PHE A 570 20.48 1.83 -6.93
C PHE A 570 21.30 0.78 -7.71
N GLU A 571 22.43 1.16 -8.33
CA GLU A 571 23.32 0.24 -9.08
C GLU A 571 23.72 -1.01 -8.28
N GLU A 572 23.99 -0.87 -6.98
CA GLU A 572 24.33 -1.98 -6.07
C GLU A 572 23.13 -2.45 -5.21
N VAL A 573 21.90 -1.97 -5.48
CA VAL A 573 20.72 -2.22 -4.65
C VAL A 573 19.77 -3.22 -5.32
N ALA A 574 20.04 -4.51 -5.08
CA ALA A 574 19.09 -5.58 -5.36
C ALA A 574 17.90 -5.53 -4.39
N TRP A 575 16.68 -5.59 -4.91
CA TRP A 575 15.44 -5.65 -4.13
C TRP A 575 15.14 -7.12 -3.78
N THR A 576 15.48 -7.53 -2.56
CA THR A 576 15.20 -8.89 -2.06
C THR A 576 13.69 -9.15 -1.93
N ARG A 577 13.27 -10.40 -2.17
CA ARG A 577 11.90 -10.87 -1.84
C ARG A 577 11.57 -10.64 -0.37
N TYR A 578 10.30 -10.32 -0.11
CA TYR A 578 9.70 -10.31 1.20
C TYR A 578 9.40 -11.73 1.70
N SER A 579 9.44 -11.92 3.01
CA SER A 579 8.93 -13.10 3.73
C SER A 579 8.45 -12.66 5.11
N GLN A 580 7.44 -13.30 5.71
CA GLN A 580 7.04 -13.00 7.10
C GLN A 580 8.20 -13.16 8.10
N LYS A 581 9.16 -14.07 7.82
CA LYS A 581 10.30 -14.33 8.70
C LYS A 581 11.31 -13.19 8.76
N ASP A 582 11.66 -12.63 7.60
CA ASP A 582 12.78 -11.68 7.45
C ASP A 582 12.30 -10.24 7.12
N GLN A 583 11.04 -10.11 6.72
CA GLN A 583 10.31 -8.87 6.41
C GLN A 583 11.13 -7.81 5.65
N LEU A 584 11.88 -8.29 4.65
CA LEU A 584 12.79 -7.46 3.86
C LEU A 584 12.02 -6.56 2.88
N TYR A 585 12.34 -5.27 2.91
CA TYR A 585 11.73 -4.26 2.04
C TYR A 585 12.76 -3.31 1.43
N LEU A 586 12.44 -2.77 0.26
CA LEU A 586 13.22 -1.71 -0.36
C LEU A 586 12.77 -0.34 0.18
N HIS A 587 13.69 0.39 0.81
CA HIS A 587 13.50 1.80 1.14
C HIS A 587 13.84 2.65 -0.09
N ILE A 588 12.80 3.09 -0.82
CA ILE A 588 12.91 3.85 -2.06
C ILE A 588 13.07 5.34 -1.73
N GLY A 589 14.15 5.95 -2.19
CA GLY A 589 14.44 7.37 -2.00
C GLY A 589 15.91 7.68 -2.27
N LEU A 590 16.38 8.88 -1.92
CA LEU A 590 17.74 9.34 -2.29
C LEU A 590 18.90 8.71 -1.49
N LYS A 591 18.62 7.81 -0.53
CA LYS A 591 19.59 7.01 0.23
C LYS A 591 19.15 5.53 0.27
N PRO A 592 19.01 4.90 -0.91
CA PRO A 592 18.32 3.62 -1.03
C PRO A 592 19.10 2.49 -0.36
N ARG A 593 18.36 1.49 0.13
CA ARG A 593 18.87 0.24 0.70
C ARG A 593 17.72 -0.72 0.99
N VAL A 594 18.01 -2.02 1.00
CA VAL A 594 17.13 -2.99 1.66
C VAL A 594 17.20 -2.75 3.18
N LYS A 595 16.07 -2.92 3.85
CA LYS A 595 15.89 -2.90 5.31
C LYS A 595 14.98 -4.08 5.70
N GLU A 596 14.85 -4.33 7.00
CA GLU A 596 14.04 -5.38 7.60
C GLU A 596 12.95 -4.78 8.52
N HIS A 597 11.87 -5.54 8.76
CA HIS A 597 10.86 -5.28 9.80
C HIS A 597 10.26 -3.84 9.79
N TYR A 598 9.66 -3.43 8.66
CA TYR A 598 9.12 -2.08 8.47
C TYR A 598 8.16 -1.68 9.60
N ARG A 599 8.59 -0.72 10.43
CA ARG A 599 7.80 -0.13 11.54
C ARG A 599 7.19 -1.19 12.47
N ALA A 600 7.83 -2.35 12.62
CA ALA A 600 7.22 -3.56 13.18
C ALA A 600 6.61 -3.39 14.59
N ASN A 601 7.16 -2.54 15.45
CA ASN A 601 6.56 -2.24 16.77
C ASN A 601 5.16 -1.60 16.68
N LYS A 602 4.87 -0.87 15.59
CA LYS A 602 3.58 -0.22 15.31
C LYS A 602 2.63 -1.15 14.57
N VAL A 603 3.16 -1.97 13.67
CA VAL A 603 2.40 -3.04 13.01
C VAL A 603 1.92 -4.07 14.05
N ASN A 604 2.81 -4.56 14.91
CA ASN A 604 2.48 -5.53 15.96
C ASN A 604 1.50 -4.97 17.01
N LEU A 605 1.58 -3.67 17.32
CA LEU A 605 0.56 -2.98 18.12
C LEU A 605 -0.84 -3.13 17.50
N TRP A 606 -0.98 -2.85 16.20
CA TRP A 606 -2.26 -2.89 15.50
C TRP A 606 -2.76 -4.31 15.18
N LEU A 607 -1.88 -5.24 14.84
CA LEU A 607 -2.26 -6.60 14.42
C LEU A 607 -2.43 -7.60 15.58
N GLU A 608 -1.70 -7.44 16.69
CA GLU A 608 -1.73 -8.39 17.82
C GLU A 608 -2.35 -7.77 19.08
N LEU A 609 -1.78 -6.65 19.56
CA LEU A 609 -2.14 -6.11 20.87
C LEU A 609 -3.52 -5.45 20.88
N VAL A 610 -3.85 -4.68 19.84
CA VAL A 610 -5.13 -3.95 19.77
C VAL A 610 -6.35 -4.88 19.67
N PRO A 611 -6.36 -5.93 18.82
CA PRO A 611 -7.44 -6.93 18.82
C PRO A 611 -7.61 -7.61 20.19
N HIS A 612 -6.52 -7.91 20.89
CA HIS A 612 -6.59 -8.44 22.25
C HIS A 612 -7.24 -7.43 23.23
N LEU A 613 -6.79 -6.17 23.21
CA LEU A 613 -7.33 -5.12 24.10
C LEU A 613 -8.79 -4.77 23.81
N HIS A 614 -9.24 -4.88 22.56
CA HIS A 614 -10.63 -4.64 22.17
C HIS A 614 -11.57 -5.68 22.80
N ASN A 615 -11.25 -6.97 22.63
CA ASN A 615 -12.00 -8.12 23.16
C ASN A 615 -12.10 -8.15 24.70
N LEU A 616 -11.14 -7.55 25.43
CA LEU A 616 -11.22 -7.45 26.89
C LEU A 616 -12.47 -6.70 27.40
N ASN A 617 -13.04 -5.79 26.60
CA ASN A 617 -14.28 -5.11 26.96
C ASN A 617 -15.49 -6.05 26.88
N ASP A 618 -15.63 -6.83 25.81
CA ASP A 618 -16.75 -7.75 25.60
C ASP A 618 -16.76 -8.89 26.64
N ILE A 619 -15.59 -9.44 26.96
CA ILE A 619 -15.43 -10.48 28.01
C ILE A 619 -15.90 -9.97 29.38
N SER A 620 -15.79 -8.66 29.64
CA SER A 620 -16.25 -8.05 30.89
C SER A 620 -17.78 -8.03 31.03
N GLN A 621 -18.54 -7.98 29.92
CA GLN A 621 -20.00 -8.01 29.91
C GLN A 621 -20.54 -9.39 30.33
N TYR A 622 -19.98 -10.47 29.77
CA TYR A 622 -20.35 -11.85 30.13
C TYR A 622 -20.08 -12.18 31.60
N THR A 623 -19.00 -11.64 32.16
CA THR A 623 -18.63 -11.87 33.56
C THR A 623 -19.55 -11.09 34.53
N SER A 624 -20.11 -9.96 34.09
CA SER A 624 -20.89 -9.04 34.93
C SER A 624 -22.38 -9.38 35.07
N THR A 625 -22.91 -10.34 34.29
CA THR A 625 -24.36 -10.66 34.28
C THR A 625 -24.80 -11.66 35.36
N THR A 626 -23.88 -12.34 36.05
CA THR A 626 -24.18 -13.47 36.94
C THR A 626 -24.35 -13.14 38.43
N THR A 627 -24.93 -11.99 38.79
CA THR A 627 -25.53 -11.83 40.14
C THR A 627 -26.58 -10.71 40.26
N LYS A 628 -27.84 -11.04 39.96
CA LYS A 628 -29.01 -10.33 40.52
C LYS A 628 -30.00 -11.35 41.07
N VAL A 629 -30.00 -11.52 42.40
CA VAL A 629 -30.97 -12.37 43.11
C VAL A 629 -32.33 -11.64 43.13
N PRO A 630 -33.46 -12.29 42.78
CA PRO A 630 -34.76 -11.66 42.86
C PRO A 630 -35.18 -11.38 44.31
N SER A 631 -35.66 -10.17 44.58
CA SER A 631 -36.32 -9.83 45.85
C SER A 631 -37.76 -10.33 45.85
N THR A 632 -38.06 -11.38 46.64
CA THR A 632 -39.41 -11.92 46.78
C THR A 632 -40.27 -11.09 47.76
N ASP A 633 -41.52 -10.84 47.37
CA ASP A 633 -42.51 -10.09 48.15
C ASP A 633 -42.79 -10.65 49.55
N ASN A 634 -43.25 -9.76 50.44
CA ASN A 634 -43.75 -10.11 51.77
C ASN A 634 -45.00 -9.28 52.11
N THR A 635 -46.20 -9.85 51.91
CA THR A 635 -47.48 -9.19 52.24
C THR A 635 -48.32 -9.98 53.26
N PHE A 636 -48.22 -9.53 54.51
CA PHE A 636 -49.22 -9.57 55.60
C PHE A 636 -50.29 -10.69 55.66
N ARG A 637 -50.33 -11.40 56.80
CA ARG A 637 -51.58 -11.74 57.51
C ARG A 637 -51.39 -11.73 59.05
N PRO A 638 -52.43 -11.47 59.88
CA PRO A 638 -52.23 -11.04 61.28
C PRO A 638 -52.72 -12.02 62.37
N THR A 639 -51.99 -12.11 63.50
CA THR A 639 -52.45 -12.44 64.90
C THR A 639 -53.23 -13.76 65.16
N ARG A 640 -53.17 -14.48 66.31
CA ARG A 640 -53.06 -14.06 67.73
C ARG A 640 -52.91 -15.31 68.67
N LYS A 641 -52.50 -15.09 69.94
CA LYS A 641 -52.76 -15.88 71.19
C LYS A 641 -51.88 -17.09 71.64
N ASN A 642 -51.22 -16.87 72.80
CA ASN A 642 -51.33 -17.61 74.10
C ASN A 642 -50.28 -18.65 74.60
N SER A 643 -50.23 -18.76 75.95
CA SER A 643 -49.42 -19.60 76.88
C SER A 643 -47.91 -19.25 77.01
N VAL A 644 -47.24 -19.07 78.17
CA VAL A 644 -47.43 -19.38 79.62
C VAL A 644 -47.07 -20.85 79.97
N SER A 645 -46.27 -21.21 81.00
CA SER A 645 -45.52 -20.49 82.08
C SER A 645 -44.00 -20.84 82.02
N VAL A 646 -43.09 -20.97 83.03
CA VAL A 646 -43.02 -21.14 84.52
C VAL A 646 -41.78 -20.37 85.07
N THR A 647 -41.65 -20.22 86.40
CA THR A 647 -40.64 -19.39 87.12
C THR A 647 -39.77 -20.21 88.10
N SER A 648 -38.57 -19.73 88.48
CA SER A 648 -38.04 -19.65 89.88
C SER A 648 -36.51 -19.42 89.97
N ALA A 649 -36.01 -19.08 91.18
CA ALA A 649 -35.09 -17.95 91.37
C ALA A 649 -34.31 -17.92 92.72
N PHE A 650 -33.29 -17.05 92.78
CA PHE A 650 -32.65 -16.43 93.98
C PHE A 650 -31.71 -17.33 94.87
N PRO A 651 -30.98 -16.83 95.92
CA PRO A 651 -29.78 -15.97 95.76
C PRO A 651 -28.61 -16.10 96.82
N THR A 652 -27.48 -15.38 96.58
CA THR A 652 -26.51 -14.77 97.58
C THR A 652 -25.67 -15.68 98.53
N ALA A 653 -24.48 -15.31 99.06
CA ALA A 653 -23.50 -14.22 98.81
C ALA A 653 -22.15 -14.42 99.58
N LYS A 654 -21.09 -13.65 99.21
CA LYS A 654 -19.92 -13.21 100.03
C LYS A 654 -18.85 -14.27 100.46
N GLN A 655 -17.55 -13.97 100.69
CA GLN A 655 -16.69 -12.77 100.49
C GLN A 655 -15.17 -13.16 100.45
N ASP A 656 -14.28 -12.18 100.23
CA ASP A 656 -12.84 -12.07 100.60
C ASP A 656 -11.73 -12.32 99.53
N ASP A 657 -10.63 -11.56 99.69
CA ASP A 657 -9.46 -11.34 98.78
C ASP A 657 -8.29 -10.79 99.63
N PRO A 658 -6.99 -11.15 99.40
CA PRO A 658 -6.07 -10.14 98.80
C PRO A 658 -4.82 -10.65 98.03
N LYS A 659 -4.42 -9.88 96.99
CA LYS A 659 -3.02 -9.61 96.49
C LYS A 659 -2.16 -10.77 95.93
N GLN A 660 -1.75 -10.65 94.64
CA GLN A 660 -0.34 -10.36 94.23
C GLN A 660 -0.16 -10.17 92.70
N GLN A 661 1.02 -9.66 92.31
CA GLN A 661 1.56 -9.39 90.96
C GLN A 661 3.02 -9.91 90.95
N PRO A 662 3.78 -10.02 89.82
CA PRO A 662 3.45 -9.78 88.39
C PRO A 662 4.05 -10.87 87.43
N SER A 663 4.31 -10.48 86.16
CA SER A 663 5.31 -11.04 85.22
C SER A 663 4.87 -12.17 84.25
N PRO A 664 5.59 -12.40 83.11
CA PRO A 664 4.96 -12.80 81.84
C PRO A 664 5.32 -14.20 81.33
N PHE A 665 4.68 -14.60 80.22
CA PHE A 665 5.11 -15.76 79.39
C PHE A 665 5.40 -15.36 77.95
N SER A 666 6.49 -15.89 77.42
CA SER A 666 7.06 -15.59 76.10
C SER A 666 6.37 -16.36 74.96
N VAL A 667 6.52 -15.87 73.74
CA VAL A 667 6.30 -16.62 72.50
C VAL A 667 7.62 -16.70 71.74
N ASP A 668 8.01 -17.89 71.28
CA ASP A 668 9.27 -18.14 70.58
C ASP A 668 9.39 -17.29 69.30
N GLN A 669 10.42 -16.44 69.23
CA GLN A 669 10.90 -15.86 67.99
C GLN A 669 12.02 -16.75 67.44
N ARG A 670 11.81 -17.35 66.25
CA ARG A 670 12.84 -18.16 65.56
C ARG A 670 13.33 -17.43 64.31
N ASP A 671 14.64 -17.46 64.11
CA ASP A 671 15.32 -16.65 63.10
C ASP A 671 15.09 -17.11 61.66
N TYR A 672 14.69 -16.16 60.81
CA TYR A 672 14.85 -16.21 59.35
C TYR A 672 15.84 -15.13 58.84
N SER A 673 16.54 -14.46 59.76
CA SER A 673 17.30 -13.24 59.48
C SER A 673 18.62 -13.48 58.70
N THR A 674 19.29 -14.60 58.95
CA THR A 674 20.65 -14.86 58.47
C THR A 674 20.70 -15.22 56.98
N GLU A 675 19.93 -16.21 56.53
CA GLU A 675 19.98 -16.71 55.15
C GLU A 675 19.55 -15.67 54.11
N LEU A 676 18.51 -14.89 54.44
CA LEU A 676 18.05 -13.77 53.61
C LEU A 676 19.12 -12.67 53.53
N SER A 677 19.74 -12.30 54.66
CA SER A 677 20.80 -11.30 54.71
C SER A 677 22.04 -11.72 53.92
N VAL A 678 22.45 -13.00 54.00
CA VAL A 678 23.56 -13.55 53.21
C VAL A 678 23.23 -13.51 51.71
N THR A 679 22.01 -13.89 51.32
CA THR A 679 21.57 -13.87 49.92
C THR A 679 21.60 -12.45 49.33
N ILE A 680 21.10 -11.46 50.09
CA ILE A 680 21.13 -10.05 49.70
C ILE A 680 22.59 -9.53 49.60
N ALA A 681 23.45 -9.87 50.57
CA ALA A 681 24.86 -9.45 50.57
C ALA A 681 25.64 -10.03 49.37
N VAL A 682 25.43 -11.29 49.01
CA VAL A 682 26.04 -11.92 47.83
C VAL A 682 25.52 -11.29 46.54
N GLY A 683 24.21 -11.07 46.42
CA GLY A 683 23.61 -10.40 45.25
C GLY A 683 24.15 -8.98 45.03
N ALA A 684 24.23 -8.17 46.10
CA ALA A 684 24.79 -6.82 46.05
C ALA A 684 26.29 -6.83 45.70
N SER A 685 27.06 -7.81 46.20
CA SER A 685 28.49 -7.95 45.91
C SER A 685 28.74 -8.30 44.44
N LEU A 686 27.93 -9.18 43.85
CA LEU A 686 28.00 -9.53 42.43
C LEU A 686 27.59 -8.35 41.52
N LEU A 687 26.57 -7.59 41.91
CA LEU A 687 26.18 -6.36 41.20
C LEU A 687 27.33 -5.34 41.20
N PHE A 688 27.98 -5.11 42.35
CA PHE A 688 29.10 -4.18 42.47
C PHE A 688 30.33 -4.63 41.68
N LEU A 689 30.65 -5.92 41.68
CA LEU A 689 31.72 -6.48 40.83
C LEU A 689 31.45 -6.30 39.34
N ASN A 690 30.20 -6.50 38.89
CA ASN A 690 29.83 -6.24 37.49
C ASN A 690 29.96 -4.76 37.13
N ILE A 691 29.51 -3.84 38.00
CA ILE A 691 29.67 -2.39 37.78
C ILE A 691 31.16 -2.03 37.67
N LEU A 692 32.02 -2.54 38.54
CA LEU A 692 33.47 -2.33 38.47
C LEU A 692 34.09 -2.91 37.19
N ALA A 693 33.65 -4.09 36.75
CA ALA A 693 34.12 -4.70 35.50
C ALA A 693 33.74 -3.87 34.26
N PHE A 694 32.50 -3.38 34.20
CA PHE A 694 32.06 -2.49 33.11
C PHE A 694 32.77 -1.13 33.17
N ALA A 695 32.98 -0.54 34.35
CA ALA A 695 33.76 0.69 34.51
C ALA A 695 35.22 0.51 34.07
N ALA A 696 35.86 -0.60 34.42
CA ALA A 696 37.21 -0.92 33.98
C ALA A 696 37.32 -1.15 32.46
N LEU A 697 36.32 -1.81 31.85
CA LEU A 697 36.22 -1.97 30.39
C LEU A 697 35.99 -0.63 29.68
N TYR A 698 35.13 0.24 30.23
CA TYR A 698 34.89 1.58 29.72
C TYR A 698 36.16 2.44 29.77
N TYR A 699 36.85 2.48 30.92
CA TYR A 699 38.12 3.19 31.08
C TYR A 699 39.21 2.66 30.13
N LYS A 700 39.29 1.34 29.94
CA LYS A 700 40.21 0.70 28.98
C LYS A 700 39.88 1.01 27.51
N LYS A 701 38.59 1.22 27.18
CA LYS A 701 38.10 1.65 25.86
C LYS A 701 38.39 3.13 25.62
N ASP A 702 38.20 3.98 26.62
CA ASP A 702 38.42 5.43 26.51
C ASP A 702 39.92 5.80 26.48
N LYS A 703 40.75 5.14 27.30
CA LYS A 703 42.21 5.28 27.22
C LYS A 703 42.75 4.95 25.81
N ARG A 704 42.20 3.91 25.17
CA ARG A 704 42.52 3.58 23.76
C ARG A 704 42.09 4.68 22.77
N ARG A 705 41.00 5.43 23.03
CA ARG A 705 40.62 6.58 22.20
C ARG A 705 41.59 7.75 22.38
N HIS A 706 41.98 8.04 23.62
CA HIS A 706 42.98 9.08 23.93
C HIS A 706 44.35 8.76 23.30
N ASP A 707 44.84 7.53 23.41
CA ASP A 707 46.11 7.11 22.79
C ASP A 707 46.09 7.18 21.25
N VAL A 708 44.92 7.02 20.61
CA VAL A 708 44.73 7.22 19.16
C VAL A 708 44.70 8.71 18.79
N HIS A 709 43.96 9.55 19.52
CA HIS A 709 43.95 11.00 19.28
C HIS A 709 45.33 11.64 19.48
N ARG A 710 46.18 11.08 20.34
CA ARG A 710 47.56 11.55 20.54
C ARG A 710 48.51 11.30 19.36
N ARG A 711 48.07 10.62 18.29
CA ARG A 711 48.85 10.40 17.05
C ARG A 711 48.47 11.29 15.87
N CYS A 712 47.42 12.11 15.96
CA CYS A 712 46.98 12.99 14.88
C CYS A 712 46.86 14.46 15.31
N SER A 713 48.01 15.11 15.51
CA SER A 713 48.13 16.58 15.64
C SER A 713 49.51 17.03 15.14
N PRO A 714 49.62 17.82 14.05
CA PRO A 714 50.91 18.30 13.56
C PRO A 714 51.46 19.42 14.45
N GLN A 715 52.64 19.22 15.02
CA GLN A 715 53.28 20.20 15.90
C GLN A 715 54.13 21.19 15.09
N ARG A 716 53.79 22.48 15.15
CA ARG A 716 54.61 23.57 14.60
C ARG A 716 55.99 23.57 15.26
N THR A 717 57.05 23.43 14.47
CA THR A 717 58.40 23.87 14.86
C THR A 717 59.12 24.44 13.64
N THR A 718 59.81 25.57 13.84
CA THR A 718 60.58 26.28 12.81
C THR A 718 62.04 25.88 12.86
N THR A 719 62.64 25.56 11.71
CA THR A 719 64.10 25.66 11.50
C THR A 719 64.36 25.75 10.00
N ASN A 720 65.36 26.53 9.61
CA ASN A 720 65.82 26.61 8.23
C ASN A 720 66.82 25.47 7.95
N ASP A 721 66.94 25.05 6.70
CA ASP A 721 68.22 25.14 5.97
C ASP A 721 68.01 24.94 4.46
N LEU A 722 68.97 25.41 3.66
CA LEU A 722 68.94 25.32 2.20
C LEU A 722 69.84 24.17 1.69
N THR A 723 69.49 23.55 0.56
CA THR A 723 70.48 23.28 -0.50
C THR A 723 69.83 23.03 -1.88
N HIS A 724 70.64 23.21 -2.93
CA HIS A 724 70.32 23.35 -4.36
C HIS A 724 70.00 22.05 -5.15
N ALA A 725 69.54 22.27 -6.40
CA ALA A 725 69.68 21.41 -7.60
C ALA A 725 68.68 20.24 -7.78
N GLN A 726 68.23 19.86 -9.00
CA GLN A 726 68.54 20.37 -10.36
C GLN A 726 67.38 20.15 -11.38
N GLU A 727 67.56 20.66 -12.61
CA GLU A 727 66.85 20.52 -13.92
C GLU A 727 66.11 19.19 -14.23
N GLU A 728 65.16 19.03 -15.20
CA GLU A 728 64.23 19.85 -16.04
C GLU A 728 63.10 18.88 -16.55
N GLU A 729 62.10 19.09 -17.44
CA GLU A 729 61.71 20.00 -18.57
C GLU A 729 60.24 20.52 -18.36
N ILE A 730 59.53 21.39 -19.12
CA ILE A 730 59.28 21.67 -20.57
C ILE A 730 58.35 20.64 -21.26
N MET A 731 57.24 20.97 -21.95
CA MET A 731 56.43 22.19 -22.23
C MET A 731 54.93 21.77 -22.39
N SER A 732 53.86 22.58 -22.52
CA SER A 732 53.61 24.01 -22.78
C SER A 732 52.32 24.46 -22.01
N LEU A 733 52.12 25.68 -21.50
CA LEU A 733 52.09 27.03 -22.14
C LEU A 733 50.97 27.19 -23.21
N GLN A 734 50.18 28.28 -23.28
CA GLN A 734 50.31 29.59 -22.60
C GLN A 734 48.96 30.32 -22.36
N MET A 735 48.94 31.26 -21.40
CA MET A 735 47.84 32.18 -21.08
C MET A 735 47.92 33.49 -21.90
N LYS A 736 46.82 34.25 -22.01
CA LYS A 736 46.88 35.71 -21.77
C LYS A 736 45.52 36.41 -21.53
N HIS A 737 45.50 37.31 -20.55
CA HIS A 737 44.61 38.49 -20.49
C HIS A 737 45.29 39.67 -21.20
N THR A 738 44.52 40.61 -21.75
CA THR A 738 44.82 42.06 -21.74
C THR A 738 43.55 42.87 -22.04
N ASP A 739 43.53 44.12 -21.56
CA ASP A 739 42.36 45.02 -21.45
C ASP A 739 42.33 46.11 -22.54
N LEU A 740 41.25 46.92 -22.57
CA LEU A 740 41.07 48.30 -23.10
C LEU A 740 39.56 48.64 -22.96
N ASP A 741 39.11 49.56 -22.09
CA ASP A 741 39.12 51.04 -22.16
C ASP A 741 37.96 51.65 -23.01
N HIS A 742 37.32 52.79 -22.67
CA HIS A 742 37.54 53.78 -21.60
C HIS A 742 36.23 54.60 -21.31
N GLU A 743 36.10 55.18 -20.10
CA GLU A 743 35.37 56.43 -19.71
C GLU A 743 33.87 56.69 -20.09
N CYS A 744 33.13 57.65 -19.50
CA CYS A 744 33.01 58.17 -18.12
C CYS A 744 31.81 59.16 -18.05
N GLU A 745 31.01 59.14 -16.97
CA GLU A 745 30.42 60.30 -16.22
C GLU A 745 29.21 59.87 -15.35
N SER A 746 28.62 60.81 -14.61
CA SER A 746 27.95 60.55 -13.31
C SER A 746 26.48 61.00 -13.22
N ILE A 747 25.71 60.36 -12.31
CA ILE A 747 24.86 60.98 -11.27
C ILE A 747 24.09 59.91 -10.46
N HIS A 748 23.81 60.21 -9.19
CA HIS A 748 22.99 59.45 -8.23
C HIS A 748 22.21 60.45 -7.34
N PRO A 749 21.19 60.06 -6.55
CA PRO A 749 20.69 58.70 -6.31
C PRO A 749 19.16 58.52 -6.52
N HIS A 750 18.67 57.28 -6.45
CA HIS A 750 17.67 56.85 -5.46
C HIS A 750 17.56 55.31 -5.45
N GLU A 751 17.07 54.73 -4.36
CA GLU A 751 17.26 53.31 -4.02
C GLU A 751 16.19 52.36 -4.60
N VAL A 752 16.65 51.23 -5.17
CA VAL A 752 15.98 49.93 -5.02
C VAL A 752 17.07 48.89 -4.75
N VAL A 753 17.05 48.27 -3.56
CA VAL A 753 18.11 47.33 -3.13
C VAL A 753 17.82 45.93 -3.68
N LEU A 754 18.35 45.63 -4.87
CA LEU A 754 18.46 44.26 -5.38
C LEU A 754 19.56 43.50 -4.62
N ARG A 755 19.18 42.80 -3.54
CA ARG A 755 20.03 41.74 -2.97
C ARG A 755 19.94 40.49 -3.84
N THR A 756 20.96 40.24 -4.64
CA THR A 756 21.25 38.91 -5.17
C THR A 756 21.56 37.96 -4.00
N ALA A 757 20.58 37.16 -3.60
CA ALA A 757 20.79 36.02 -2.72
C ALA A 757 21.06 34.78 -3.57
N CYS A 758 22.16 34.09 -3.30
CA CYS A 758 22.35 32.72 -3.79
C CYS A 758 21.27 31.80 -3.18
N PRO A 759 20.80 30.76 -3.89
CA PRO A 759 19.95 29.74 -3.26
C PRO A 759 20.71 29.10 -2.09
N PRO A 760 20.06 28.85 -0.94
CA PRO A 760 20.73 28.23 0.20
C PRO A 760 21.10 26.77 -0.11
N ASP A 761 22.32 26.37 0.26
CA ASP A 761 22.72 24.97 0.22
C ASP A 761 21.79 24.10 1.08
N TYR A 762 21.42 22.93 0.57
CA TYR A 762 20.57 21.95 1.27
C TYR A 762 21.31 21.30 2.46
N THR A 763 21.48 22.04 3.55
CA THR A 763 21.88 21.49 4.84
C THR A 763 20.74 20.67 5.42
N LEU A 764 20.74 19.36 5.13
CA LEU A 764 19.92 18.37 5.82
C LEU A 764 20.24 18.36 7.32
N ALA A 765 19.56 19.21 8.08
CA ALA A 765 19.51 19.10 9.53
C ALA A 765 19.00 17.70 9.90
N MET A 766 19.50 17.15 11.01
CA MET A 766 19.14 15.81 11.47
C MET A 766 17.74 15.77 12.09
N ARG A 767 16.71 15.99 11.25
CA ARG A 767 15.31 15.62 11.53
C ARG A 767 15.29 14.10 11.78
N ARG A 768 14.92 13.66 12.99
CA ARG A 768 14.59 12.25 13.24
C ARG A 768 13.38 11.86 12.38
N SER A 769 13.44 10.70 11.73
CA SER A 769 12.26 10.05 11.17
C SER A 769 11.29 9.68 12.31
N PRO A 770 9.97 9.57 12.07
CA PRO A 770 9.08 8.83 12.96
C PRO A 770 9.53 7.39 13.24
N ASP A 771 10.42 6.81 12.41
CA ASP A 771 11.07 5.51 12.65
C ASP A 771 12.21 5.57 13.70
N ASP A 772 12.85 6.73 13.85
CA ASP A 772 14.04 6.93 14.70
C ASP A 772 13.68 7.33 16.15
N ILE A 773 12.38 7.27 16.52
CA ILE A 773 11.89 7.62 17.86
C ILE A 773 12.23 6.47 18.83
N PRO A 774 13.12 6.68 19.83
CA PRO A 774 13.61 5.61 20.67
C PRO A 774 12.63 5.30 21.81
N LEU A 775 11.76 4.29 21.61
CA LEU A 775 10.93 3.75 22.68
C LEU A 775 11.77 3.00 23.73
N MET A 776 11.34 3.07 24.99
CA MET A 776 12.02 2.43 26.13
C MET A 776 12.06 0.90 25.99
N THR A 777 13.19 0.30 26.35
CA THR A 777 13.35 -1.16 26.38
C THR A 777 12.38 -1.82 27.37
N PRO A 778 11.95 -3.09 27.15
CA PRO A 778 10.91 -3.75 27.97
C PRO A 778 11.14 -3.79 29.49
N ASN A 779 12.39 -3.64 29.94
CA ASN A 779 12.80 -3.71 31.36
C ASN A 779 12.29 -2.55 32.24
N THR A 780 11.52 -1.60 31.71
CA THR A 780 11.03 -0.41 32.45
C THR A 780 9.54 -0.50 32.84
N ILE A 781 8.84 -1.61 32.52
CA ILE A 781 7.41 -1.77 32.86
C ILE A 781 7.24 -2.35 34.27
N THR A 782 7.12 -1.49 35.29
CA THR A 782 6.79 -1.88 36.66
C THR A 782 5.69 -1.00 37.28
N MET A 783 4.47 -1.13 36.79
CA MET A 783 3.26 -0.52 37.38
C MET A 783 2.08 -1.52 37.36
N ILE A 784 2.10 -2.50 38.26
CA ILE A 784 0.94 -3.38 38.54
C ILE A 784 0.44 -3.06 39.96
N PRO A 785 -0.82 -2.62 40.13
CA PRO A 785 -1.44 -2.52 41.45
C PRO A 785 -1.70 -3.91 42.06
N ASN A 786 -1.05 -4.23 43.17
CA ASN A 786 -1.13 -5.54 43.83
C ASN A 786 -2.48 -5.78 44.57
N THR A 787 -3.56 -6.09 43.83
CA THR A 787 -4.75 -6.75 44.38
C THR A 787 -5.50 -7.58 43.34
N ILE A 788 -5.23 -8.90 43.30
CA ILE A 788 -6.15 -10.02 43.03
C ILE A 788 -5.35 -11.33 43.23
N PRO A 789 -5.75 -12.24 44.14
CA PRO A 789 -5.11 -13.53 44.30
C PRO A 789 -5.80 -14.62 43.45
N GLY A 790 -5.03 -15.37 42.64
CA GLY A 790 -5.47 -16.69 42.14
C GLY A 790 -5.59 -16.86 40.63
N ILE A 791 -4.48 -16.80 39.89
CA ILE A 791 -4.33 -17.48 38.59
C ILE A 791 -3.01 -18.28 38.64
N GLN A 792 -3.04 -19.54 38.19
CA GLN A 792 -1.83 -20.36 38.01
C GLN A 792 -1.29 -20.18 36.58
N PRO A 793 0.03 -20.05 36.37
CA PRO A 793 0.62 -20.04 35.03
C PRO A 793 0.66 -21.47 34.47
N LEU A 794 0.01 -21.68 33.31
CA LEU A 794 0.05 -22.97 32.61
C LEU A 794 1.26 -23.07 31.68
N HIS A 795 2.23 -23.85 32.14
CA HIS A 795 3.33 -24.47 31.40
C HIS A 795 4.49 -23.60 30.89
N THR A 796 5.61 -24.30 30.70
CA THR A 796 6.97 -23.75 30.59
C THR A 796 7.62 -24.30 29.33
N PHE A 797 8.35 -23.48 28.58
CA PHE A 797 9.18 -23.96 27.48
C PHE A 797 10.30 -24.87 28.00
N ASN A 798 10.33 -26.12 27.54
CA ASN A 798 11.46 -27.02 27.74
C ASN A 798 12.40 -26.95 26.53
N THR A 799 13.70 -26.74 26.80
CA THR A 799 14.77 -26.81 25.81
C THR A 799 15.38 -28.21 25.79
N PHE A 800 15.74 -28.72 24.62
CA PHE A 800 16.58 -29.91 24.47
C PHE A 800 17.61 -29.73 23.35
N THR A 801 18.72 -30.47 23.45
CA THR A 801 19.95 -30.24 22.67
C THR A 801 20.53 -31.53 22.10
N GLY A 802 21.32 -31.41 21.02
CA GLY A 802 22.30 -32.42 20.60
C GLY A 802 21.77 -33.59 19.76
N GLY A 803 21.96 -33.53 18.44
CA GLY A 803 21.55 -34.60 17.51
C GLY A 803 22.62 -35.67 17.23
N GLN A 804 22.28 -36.61 16.34
CA GLN A 804 23.22 -37.51 15.64
C GLN A 804 22.70 -37.87 14.24
N ASN A 805 23.59 -38.35 13.36
CA ASN A 805 23.31 -38.59 11.93
C ASN A 805 22.63 -39.96 11.66
N ASN A 806 21.87 -40.07 10.55
CA ASN A 806 22.19 -41.02 9.48
C ASN A 806 21.32 -40.91 8.19
N THR A 807 22.01 -40.92 7.05
CA THR A 807 21.69 -41.45 5.69
C THR A 807 20.24 -41.54 5.12
N LEU A 808 20.10 -40.96 3.92
CA LEU A 808 19.13 -41.19 2.81
C LEU A 808 19.00 -42.68 2.37
N PRO A 809 18.01 -43.12 1.52
CA PRO A 809 17.29 -42.34 0.48
C PRO A 809 15.77 -42.60 0.21
N HIS A 810 15.23 -41.81 -0.73
CA HIS A 810 13.96 -41.93 -1.50
C HIS A 810 13.90 -43.18 -2.43
N PRO A 811 12.79 -43.54 -3.15
CA PRO A 811 11.71 -42.66 -3.67
C PRO A 811 10.24 -43.18 -3.84
N HIS A 812 9.40 -42.26 -4.35
CA HIS A 812 8.18 -42.41 -5.19
C HIS A 812 6.77 -42.63 -4.58
N PRO A 813 5.69 -42.22 -5.29
CA PRO A 813 4.41 -41.82 -4.70
C PRO A 813 3.16 -42.54 -5.27
N HIS A 814 1.96 -42.23 -4.72
CA HIS A 814 0.68 -42.18 -5.47
C HIS A 814 -0.40 -41.38 -4.67
N PRO A 815 -1.57 -41.04 -5.27
CA PRO A 815 -2.35 -39.85 -4.85
C PRO A 815 -3.59 -40.16 -4.00
N HIS A 816 -4.18 -39.09 -3.45
CA HIS A 816 -5.58 -39.08 -3.02
C HIS A 816 -6.38 -37.97 -3.71
N SER A 817 -7.70 -38.19 -3.77
CA SER A 817 -8.63 -37.54 -4.69
C SER A 817 -9.56 -36.53 -4.00
N HIS A 818 -10.23 -35.72 -4.82
CA HIS A 818 -11.35 -34.84 -4.47
C HIS A 818 -12.29 -35.37 -3.38
N SER A 819 -12.80 -34.46 -2.56
CA SER A 819 -14.18 -34.53 -2.05
C SER A 819 -14.81 -33.15 -2.02
N THR A 820 -15.78 -32.91 -2.90
CA THR A 820 -16.59 -31.69 -2.93
C THR A 820 -17.77 -31.80 -1.98
N THR A 821 -17.98 -30.82 -1.11
CA THR A 821 -19.32 -30.53 -0.56
C THR A 821 -19.45 -29.05 -0.21
N ARG A 822 -20.44 -28.39 -0.82
CA ARG A 822 -20.98 -27.12 -0.33
C ARG A 822 -21.88 -27.38 0.88
N VAL A 823 -21.97 -26.40 1.78
CA VAL A 823 -23.26 -25.87 2.25
C VAL A 823 -23.23 -24.39 1.93
#